data_AF-A0A1M7SMD7-F1
#
_entry.id   AF-A0A1M7SMD7-F1
#
_cell.length_a   1.000
_cell.length_b   1.000
_cell.length_c   1.000
_cell.angle_alpha   90.00
_cell.angle_beta   90.00
_cell.angle_gamma   90.00
#
_symmetry.space_group_name_H-M   'P 1'
#
loop_
_entity.id
_entity.type
_entity.pdbx_description
1 polymer ?
#
loop_
_entity_poly.entity_id
_entity_poly.type
_entity_poly.pdbx_seq_one_letter_code
_entity_poly.pdbx_strand_id
1 'polypeptide(L)'
;MSANGKDYGYFFNSEKDSQQQDDRTYDADSFSEWLRKFFTTGVFQGDLEVLANNNMTVTVQTGYANVEGKVRLFDANTTLIIETADATYNRIDTVVVERNDTNREITLKVVKGGYATDPTPTAPVRENGVYQLVLAEIYVAAGATQITQSIITDKREDLTVCGLVITPVDTFDFNQLKTQFDAYLAEFKATRAAGFEAWELTQQAAFEAWFDEMKDQLSEDAAGHLQNEIDELREDGLSGSIITVTTDETALIGKPVILTDSQGHTKTGVFDSNKTCQLRVVEFIGQCTISSTDTIDTASKIVQIPYFGNYEFEINFWNATVNITTPSSEFHGQQVVVTDSEQHTVGTVTFSDQGLAVFNAKAPDTYTFTVTYGGDTFEEEVVVSAQTTYSVEISYYTIYGFHINGNESVPADMISYHVQYNGRNVDNYDFTPASMNYSTNKLNAGSWNLVDDFFVPRSCMVKYNGQVDYYLNEDDETKKADGTASDVANTSYGGNAMMEWGRDGKQIWIKCVPDTGDAFSATFYVADRQVDSDFHAWSFYDPDGNLIPHCYTAKYNGVNISSKLRSISGQSILNNVAGSTEVTYATANNVNSKTEWYTEVFADRMMIDVLLLMIGRNMNVQAQFGNGHYTGGSQASHLLQTGTMNGKGMFYGTNGTGKGVKVFGMENYWGNQWRRTAGWLNVSGTQKIKWTWSKADGSNQVGYDATGSGYITIASATPTGTSGNCYNKAKYGSDGSMIPTTASGSETTYYCDGLWFNNGQSNYARVGGDCSDSFLCGRAVVLYNAFSHASWYVGAALSLKPLAA
;
A
#
# COMPACT_ATOMS: atom_id res chain seq x y z
N MET A 1 -42.37 27.78 -16.87
CA MET A 1 -40.90 27.97 -16.83
C MET A 1 -40.36 26.67 -16.31
N SER A 2 -39.61 25.93 -17.12
CA SER A 2 -38.97 24.69 -16.67
C SER A 2 -38.10 24.98 -15.46
N ALA A 3 -38.15 24.12 -14.46
CA ALA A 3 -37.24 24.22 -13.32
C ALA A 3 -35.82 23.95 -13.81
N ASN A 4 -34.83 24.60 -13.19
CA ASN A 4 -33.43 24.41 -13.57
C ASN A 4 -33.08 22.94 -13.30
N GLY A 5 -32.42 22.25 -14.26
CA GLY A 5 -32.02 20.85 -14.10
C GLY A 5 -31.20 20.56 -12.83
N LYS A 6 -30.57 21.60 -12.26
CA LYS A 6 -29.84 21.58 -10.99
C LYS A 6 -30.70 21.29 -9.75
N ASP A 7 -32.00 21.59 -9.81
CA ASP A 7 -32.95 21.31 -8.72
C ASP A 7 -33.38 19.83 -8.68
N TYR A 8 -32.91 19.03 -9.64
CA TYR A 8 -33.11 17.58 -9.77
C TYR A 8 -31.76 16.87 -9.89
N GLY A 9 -31.76 15.53 -9.90
CA GLY A 9 -30.53 14.79 -10.24
C GLY A 9 -30.07 15.10 -11.66
N TYR A 10 -28.75 15.21 -11.88
CA TYR A 10 -28.17 15.39 -13.21
C TYR A 10 -28.39 14.15 -14.11
N PHE A 11 -28.50 14.36 -15.42
CA PHE A 11 -28.59 13.34 -16.49
C PHE A 11 -29.83 12.44 -16.50
N PHE A 12 -30.92 12.84 -15.83
CA PHE A 12 -32.24 12.25 -16.10
C PHE A 12 -32.87 12.87 -17.35
N ASN A 13 -33.50 12.02 -18.18
CA ASN A 13 -34.28 12.46 -19.33
C ASN A 13 -35.41 13.40 -18.89
N SER A 14 -35.64 14.46 -19.66
CA SER A 14 -36.81 15.33 -19.46
C SER A 14 -38.09 14.60 -19.85
N GLU A 15 -39.15 14.78 -19.07
CA GLU A 15 -40.50 14.35 -19.42
C GLU A 15 -41.39 15.57 -19.71
N LYS A 16 -42.45 15.37 -20.50
CA LYS A 16 -43.43 16.43 -20.75
C LYS A 16 -44.39 16.54 -19.57
N ASP A 17 -44.50 17.74 -19.02
CA ASP A 17 -45.49 18.04 -18.00
C ASP A 17 -46.92 18.09 -18.59
N SER A 18 -47.91 18.29 -17.72
CA SER A 18 -49.33 18.41 -18.11
C SER A 18 -49.64 19.55 -19.09
N GLN A 19 -48.67 20.45 -19.35
CA GLN A 19 -48.77 21.59 -20.25
C GLN A 19 -47.91 21.41 -21.51
N GLN A 20 -47.41 20.19 -21.78
CA GLN A 20 -46.52 19.84 -22.91
C GLN A 20 -45.17 20.59 -22.88
N GLN A 21 -44.74 21.06 -21.71
CA GLN A 21 -43.42 21.66 -21.49
C GLN A 21 -42.47 20.64 -20.90
N ASP A 22 -41.17 20.78 -21.17
CA ASP A 22 -40.15 19.95 -20.55
C ASP A 22 -40.07 20.24 -19.05
N ASP A 23 -40.18 19.20 -18.21
CA ASP A 23 -40.19 19.31 -16.74
C ASP A 23 -38.84 19.83 -16.19
N ARG A 24 -37.74 19.58 -16.92
CA ARG A 24 -36.39 20.03 -16.61
C ARG A 24 -35.62 20.41 -17.87
N THR A 25 -34.76 21.41 -17.76
CA THR A 25 -33.82 21.78 -18.84
C THR A 25 -32.42 21.95 -18.27
N TYR A 26 -31.42 21.32 -18.91
CA TYR A 26 -30.02 21.52 -18.57
C TYR A 26 -29.43 22.62 -19.46
N ASP A 27 -28.77 23.58 -18.82
CA ASP A 27 -28.05 24.67 -19.48
C ASP A 27 -26.53 24.51 -19.35
N ALA A 28 -25.77 25.42 -19.95
CA ALA A 28 -24.31 25.39 -19.88
C ALA A 28 -23.79 25.45 -18.43
N ASP A 29 -24.50 26.14 -17.53
CA ASP A 29 -24.11 26.22 -16.13
C ASP A 29 -24.36 24.91 -15.38
N SER A 30 -25.37 24.13 -15.79
CA SER A 30 -25.61 22.76 -15.30
C SER A 30 -24.45 21.84 -15.64
N PHE A 31 -23.91 21.94 -16.87
CA PHE A 31 -22.78 21.13 -17.31
C PHE A 31 -21.46 21.59 -16.67
N SER A 32 -21.25 22.91 -16.55
CA SER A 32 -20.10 23.49 -15.85
C SER A 32 -20.04 23.05 -14.39
N GLU A 33 -21.18 23.01 -13.69
CA GLU A 33 -21.27 22.54 -12.31
C GLU A 33 -20.89 21.08 -12.13
N TRP A 34 -21.36 20.23 -13.03
CA TRP A 34 -20.98 18.82 -13.04
C TRP A 34 -19.48 18.66 -13.28
N LEU A 35 -18.91 19.34 -14.30
CA LEU A 35 -17.49 19.25 -14.63
C LEU A 35 -16.55 19.73 -13.53
N ARG A 36 -16.94 20.75 -12.73
CA ARG A 36 -16.14 21.22 -11.59
C ARG A 36 -15.87 20.16 -10.53
N LYS A 37 -16.68 19.10 -10.47
CA LYS A 37 -16.45 17.98 -9.56
C LYS A 37 -15.37 17.02 -10.04
N PHE A 38 -15.03 17.06 -11.33
CA PHE A 38 -14.14 16.09 -11.98
C PHE A 38 -12.87 16.71 -12.54
N PHE A 39 -12.75 18.05 -12.56
CA PHE A 39 -11.55 18.73 -13.07
C PHE A 39 -11.24 20.02 -12.30
N THR A 40 -9.97 20.21 -11.94
CA THR A 40 -9.46 21.49 -11.43
C THR A 40 -9.48 22.58 -12.50
N THR A 41 -9.43 23.84 -12.07
CA THR A 41 -9.26 25.00 -12.98
C THR A 41 -7.79 25.11 -13.36
N GLY A 42 -7.50 25.28 -14.65
CA GLY A 42 -6.14 25.31 -15.17
C GLY A 42 -6.05 25.08 -16.68
N VAL A 43 -4.83 24.82 -17.14
CA VAL A 43 -4.55 24.31 -18.50
C VAL A 43 -4.14 22.85 -18.46
N PHE A 44 -4.32 22.11 -19.55
CA PHE A 44 -3.88 20.71 -19.59
C PHE A 44 -2.34 20.63 -19.68
N GLN A 45 -1.76 19.52 -19.22
CA GLN A 45 -0.31 19.36 -19.22
C GLN A 45 0.24 19.41 -20.66
N GLY A 46 1.24 20.27 -20.88
CA GLY A 46 1.87 20.48 -22.20
C GLY A 46 1.11 21.46 -23.12
N ASP A 47 -0.11 21.85 -22.78
CA ASP A 47 -0.94 22.74 -23.58
C ASP A 47 -0.63 24.23 -23.34
N LEU A 48 -0.94 25.07 -24.33
CA LEU A 48 -0.90 26.54 -24.24
C LEU A 48 0.47 27.12 -23.84
N GLU A 49 1.56 26.49 -24.27
CA GLU A 49 2.92 26.99 -24.07
C GLU A 49 3.16 28.34 -24.74
N VAL A 50 3.84 29.26 -24.05
CA VAL A 50 4.16 30.60 -24.58
C VAL A 50 5.61 30.62 -25.08
N LEU A 51 5.77 30.74 -26.40
CA LEU A 51 7.06 30.78 -27.07
C LEU A 51 7.40 32.19 -27.58
N ALA A 52 8.65 32.60 -27.41
CA ALA A 52 9.17 33.86 -27.94
C ALA A 52 9.43 33.78 -29.46
N ASN A 53 9.07 34.83 -30.21
CA ASN A 53 9.37 34.93 -31.64
C ASN A 53 10.64 35.76 -31.94
N ASN A 54 11.41 36.14 -30.91
CA ASN A 54 12.59 37.02 -31.02
C ASN A 54 12.30 38.38 -31.68
N ASN A 55 11.08 38.88 -31.49
CA ASN A 55 10.61 40.22 -31.83
C ASN A 55 9.60 40.64 -30.74
N MET A 56 8.86 41.74 -30.92
CA MET A 56 7.85 42.18 -29.94
C MET A 56 6.53 41.37 -30.01
N THR A 57 6.63 40.06 -30.24
CA THR A 57 5.49 39.14 -30.25
C THR A 57 5.85 37.81 -29.59
N VAL A 58 4.84 37.14 -29.04
CA VAL A 58 4.93 35.78 -28.51
C VAL A 58 3.87 34.90 -29.16
N THR A 59 4.11 33.61 -29.25
CA THR A 59 3.17 32.62 -29.79
C THR A 59 2.73 31.69 -28.69
N VAL A 60 1.43 31.65 -28.42
CA VAL A 60 0.81 30.64 -27.55
C VAL A 60 0.49 29.42 -28.41
N GLN A 61 0.99 28.25 -28.02
CA GLN A 61 0.74 26.97 -28.71
C GLN A 61 -0.73 26.53 -28.56
N THR A 62 -1.14 25.53 -29.34
CA THR A 62 -2.47 24.92 -29.22
C THR A 62 -2.70 24.28 -27.84
N GLY A 63 -3.97 24.14 -27.45
CA GLY A 63 -4.32 23.39 -26.24
C GLY A 63 -5.63 23.77 -25.58
N TYR A 64 -5.94 23.08 -24.48
CA TYR A 64 -7.17 23.24 -23.71
C TYR A 64 -6.96 24.11 -22.46
N ALA A 65 -7.93 25.00 -22.21
CA ALA A 65 -8.10 25.66 -20.92
C ALA A 65 -9.45 25.27 -20.30
N ASN A 66 -9.45 24.95 -19.01
CA ASN A 66 -10.64 24.71 -18.20
C ASN A 66 -10.73 25.75 -17.07
N VAL A 67 -11.77 26.58 -17.10
CA VAL A 67 -11.98 27.64 -16.12
C VAL A 67 -13.31 27.42 -15.41
N GLU A 68 -13.24 26.77 -14.25
CA GLU A 68 -14.38 26.38 -13.41
C GLU A 68 -15.46 25.56 -14.15
N GLY A 69 -15.04 24.62 -14.99
CA GLY A 69 -15.93 23.74 -15.76
C GLY A 69 -16.37 24.32 -17.11
N LYS A 70 -15.96 25.54 -17.45
CA LYS A 70 -16.10 26.09 -18.81
C LYS A 70 -14.79 25.86 -19.57
N VAL A 71 -14.87 25.13 -20.68
CA VAL A 71 -13.69 24.66 -21.42
C VAL A 71 -13.60 25.33 -22.79
N ARG A 72 -12.38 25.66 -23.23
CA ARG A 72 -12.09 26.05 -24.61
C ARG A 72 -10.83 25.34 -25.12
N LEU A 73 -10.92 24.81 -26.34
CA LEU A 73 -9.78 24.41 -27.15
C LEU A 73 -9.31 25.62 -27.98
N PHE A 74 -8.00 25.88 -27.95
CA PHE A 74 -7.30 26.73 -28.90
C PHE A 74 -6.62 25.80 -29.92
N ASP A 75 -7.25 25.62 -31.07
CA ASP A 75 -6.88 24.64 -32.11
C ASP A 75 -5.81 25.14 -33.09
N ALA A 76 -5.35 26.38 -32.93
CA ALA A 76 -4.25 26.96 -33.70
C ALA A 76 -3.34 27.83 -32.82
N ASN A 77 -2.05 27.82 -33.15
CA ASN A 77 -1.06 28.69 -32.52
C ASN A 77 -1.48 30.17 -32.68
N THR A 78 -1.54 30.88 -31.56
CA THR A 78 -2.01 32.27 -31.50
C THR A 78 -0.84 33.21 -31.22
N THR A 79 -0.52 34.10 -32.16
CA THR A 79 0.50 35.13 -31.96
C THR A 79 -0.10 36.35 -31.29
N LEU A 80 0.47 36.75 -30.16
CA LEU A 80 0.09 37.93 -29.38
C LEU A 80 1.18 38.99 -29.51
N ILE A 81 0.76 40.24 -29.64
CA ILE A 81 1.66 41.39 -29.74
C ILE A 81 1.95 41.89 -28.33
N ILE A 82 3.24 42.04 -28.01
CA ILE A 82 3.69 42.77 -26.83
C ILE A 82 3.91 44.21 -27.26
N GLU A 83 3.22 45.15 -26.62
CA GLU A 83 3.35 46.57 -26.98
C GLU A 83 4.81 47.04 -26.83
N THR A 84 5.21 48.04 -27.61
CA THR A 84 6.57 48.59 -27.58
C THR A 84 7.01 48.94 -26.15
N ALA A 85 8.27 48.65 -25.83
CA ALA A 85 8.86 49.00 -24.54
C ALA A 85 8.86 50.52 -24.30
N ASP A 86 8.77 50.94 -23.05
CA ASP A 86 8.97 52.35 -22.70
C ASP A 86 10.47 52.68 -22.73
N ALA A 87 10.80 53.94 -23.02
CA ALA A 87 12.19 54.36 -23.15
C ALA A 87 12.93 54.43 -21.80
N THR A 88 12.20 54.50 -20.68
CA THR A 88 12.73 54.85 -19.36
C THR A 88 12.48 53.76 -18.31
N TYR A 89 11.31 53.12 -18.33
CA TYR A 89 10.89 52.20 -17.27
C TYR A 89 10.64 50.77 -17.76
N ASN A 90 10.94 49.81 -16.89
CA ASN A 90 10.65 48.40 -17.11
C ASN A 90 9.17 48.11 -16.80
N ARG A 91 8.65 46.98 -17.28
CA ARG A 91 7.34 46.45 -16.88
C ARG A 91 7.28 44.94 -17.05
N ILE A 92 6.29 44.30 -16.43
CA ILE A 92 5.99 42.88 -16.63
C ILE A 92 4.61 42.75 -17.27
N ASP A 93 4.56 42.32 -18.53
CA ASP A 93 3.32 42.03 -19.23
C ASP A 93 2.95 40.56 -18.99
N THR A 94 1.66 40.25 -18.77
CA THR A 94 1.21 38.88 -18.48
C THR A 94 0.34 38.33 -19.59
N VAL A 95 0.63 37.11 -20.04
CA VAL A 95 -0.18 36.39 -21.03
C VAL A 95 -1.21 35.58 -20.26
N VAL A 96 -2.49 35.81 -20.53
CA VAL A 96 -3.59 35.19 -19.78
C VAL A 96 -4.59 34.49 -20.69
N VAL A 97 -5.19 33.42 -20.17
CA VAL A 97 -6.50 32.94 -20.62
C VAL A 97 -7.56 33.64 -19.79
N GLU A 98 -8.43 34.41 -20.41
CA GLU A 98 -9.54 35.12 -19.75
C GLU A 98 -10.89 34.51 -20.13
N ARG A 99 -11.61 33.98 -19.15
CA ARG A 99 -13.05 33.73 -19.25
C ARG A 99 -13.81 35.02 -18.96
N ASN A 100 -14.71 35.40 -19.84
CA ASN A 100 -15.61 36.53 -19.67
C ASN A 100 -17.06 36.08 -19.83
N ASP A 101 -17.81 36.07 -18.72
CA ASP A 101 -19.19 35.58 -18.68
C ASP A 101 -20.19 36.55 -19.34
N THR A 102 -19.86 37.84 -19.43
CA THR A 102 -20.68 38.85 -20.13
C THR A 102 -20.63 38.65 -21.64
N ASN A 103 -19.41 38.50 -22.18
CA ASN A 103 -19.19 38.26 -23.60
C ASN A 103 -19.37 36.78 -24.00
N ARG A 104 -19.44 35.89 -23.01
CA ARG A 104 -19.57 34.42 -23.17
C ARG A 104 -18.42 33.81 -23.96
N GLU A 105 -17.20 34.24 -23.67
CA GLU A 105 -15.99 33.81 -24.37
C GLU A 105 -14.85 33.48 -23.40
N ILE A 106 -13.94 32.60 -23.82
CA ILE A 106 -12.65 32.33 -23.16
C ILE A 106 -11.57 32.76 -24.15
N THR A 107 -10.72 33.74 -23.88
CA THR A 107 -9.81 34.32 -24.89
C THR A 107 -8.38 34.43 -24.39
N LEU A 108 -7.40 34.42 -25.30
CA LEU A 108 -6.01 34.73 -24.97
C LEU A 108 -5.80 36.25 -25.03
N LYS A 109 -5.18 36.82 -24.00
CA LYS A 109 -4.91 38.26 -23.89
C LYS A 109 -3.52 38.52 -23.31
N VAL A 110 -2.99 39.71 -23.62
CA VAL A 110 -1.84 40.28 -22.92
C VAL A 110 -2.37 41.37 -21.99
N VAL A 111 -2.12 41.22 -20.70
CA VAL A 111 -2.38 42.26 -19.69
C VAL A 111 -1.09 43.04 -19.49
N LYS A 112 -1.12 44.32 -19.84
CA LYS A 112 0.05 45.18 -19.76
C LYS A 112 0.39 45.52 -18.31
N GLY A 113 1.68 45.44 -17.97
CA GLY A 113 2.20 45.80 -16.65
C GLY A 113 2.32 47.31 -16.43
N GLY A 114 2.41 47.70 -15.15
CA GLY A 114 2.74 49.07 -14.77
C GLY A 114 4.22 49.41 -15.03
N TYR A 115 4.49 50.66 -15.39
CA TYR A 115 5.85 51.16 -15.59
C TYR A 115 6.53 51.44 -14.26
N ALA A 116 7.66 50.77 -13.98
CA ALA A 116 8.46 51.01 -12.79
C ALA A 116 9.93 50.65 -13.03
N THR A 117 10.82 51.14 -12.18
CA THR A 117 12.23 50.72 -12.17
C THR A 117 12.35 49.26 -11.76
N ASP A 118 11.55 48.84 -10.78
CA ASP A 118 11.39 47.46 -10.31
C ASP A 118 9.92 47.05 -10.48
N PRO A 119 9.53 46.49 -11.64
CA PRO A 119 8.14 46.22 -11.96
C PRO A 119 7.63 44.93 -11.31
N THR A 120 6.40 44.96 -10.82
CA THR A 120 5.68 43.78 -10.34
C THR A 120 4.62 43.35 -11.35
N PRO A 121 4.37 42.03 -11.53
CA PRO A 121 3.32 41.55 -12.42
C PRO A 121 1.94 42.01 -11.96
N THR A 122 1.04 42.27 -12.91
CA THR A 122 -0.36 42.58 -12.62
C THR A 122 -1.08 41.32 -12.15
N ALA A 123 -1.74 41.38 -10.99
CA ALA A 123 -2.52 40.26 -10.47
C ALA A 123 -3.68 39.88 -11.42
N PRO A 124 -3.98 38.58 -11.59
CA PRO A 124 -5.08 38.15 -12.45
C PRO A 124 -6.44 38.58 -11.89
N VAL A 125 -7.34 39.00 -12.78
CA VAL A 125 -8.72 39.36 -12.43
C VAL A 125 -9.55 38.08 -12.25
N ARG A 126 -10.21 37.93 -11.09
CA ARG A 126 -11.08 36.80 -10.74
C ARG A 126 -12.38 37.26 -10.07
N GLU A 127 -13.01 38.28 -10.64
CA GLU A 127 -14.20 38.91 -10.09
C GLU A 127 -15.15 39.39 -11.20
N ASN A 128 -16.40 39.71 -10.84
CA ASN A 128 -17.38 40.32 -11.75
C ASN A 128 -17.63 39.55 -13.07
N GLY A 129 -17.53 38.23 -13.04
CA GLY A 129 -17.72 37.38 -14.22
C GLY A 129 -16.51 37.31 -15.15
N VAL A 130 -15.35 37.84 -14.72
CA VAL A 130 -14.06 37.68 -15.39
C VAL A 130 -13.17 36.76 -14.56
N TYR A 131 -12.53 35.78 -15.20
CA TYR A 131 -11.58 34.88 -14.56
C TYR A 131 -10.35 34.69 -15.44
N GLN A 132 -9.19 35.10 -14.95
CA GLN A 132 -7.91 35.01 -15.65
C GLN A 132 -7.01 33.91 -15.08
N LEU A 133 -6.42 33.12 -15.99
CA LEU A 133 -5.32 32.20 -15.74
C LEU A 133 -4.05 32.76 -16.37
N VAL A 134 -2.98 32.93 -15.60
CA VAL A 134 -1.71 33.46 -16.10
C VAL A 134 -0.86 32.35 -16.70
N LEU A 135 -0.70 32.33 -18.03
CA LEU A 135 0.14 31.34 -18.71
C LEU A 135 1.63 31.68 -18.54
N ALA A 136 1.98 32.96 -18.67
CA ALA A 136 3.35 33.42 -18.55
C ALA A 136 3.45 34.89 -18.16
N GLU A 137 4.57 35.27 -17.56
CA GLU A 137 4.98 36.63 -17.27
C GLU A 137 6.18 37.01 -18.14
N ILE A 138 6.14 38.19 -18.75
CA ILE A 138 7.16 38.63 -19.70
C ILE A 138 7.81 39.91 -19.17
N TYR A 139 9.09 39.82 -18.82
CA TYR A 139 9.85 40.98 -18.35
C TYR A 139 10.28 41.86 -19.54
N VAL A 140 9.65 43.03 -19.69
CA VAL A 140 9.95 43.99 -20.75
C VAL A 140 10.85 45.09 -20.19
N ALA A 141 12.15 44.99 -20.45
CA ALA A 141 13.12 46.00 -20.07
C ALA A 141 12.90 47.33 -20.83
N ALA A 142 13.29 48.45 -20.23
CA ALA A 142 13.28 49.75 -20.87
C ALA A 142 14.06 49.70 -22.20
N GLY A 143 13.45 50.17 -23.28
CA GLY A 143 14.03 50.15 -24.62
C GLY A 143 14.14 48.76 -25.28
N ALA A 144 13.54 47.71 -24.73
CA ALA A 144 13.55 46.38 -25.34
C ALA A 144 12.92 46.39 -26.75
N THR A 145 13.59 45.77 -27.71
CA THR A 145 13.15 45.65 -29.12
C THR A 145 12.74 44.23 -29.49
N GLN A 146 12.97 43.25 -28.61
CA GLN A 146 12.63 41.86 -28.82
C GLN A 146 12.32 41.17 -27.51
N ILE A 147 11.43 40.17 -27.58
CA ILE A 147 11.18 39.23 -26.49
C ILE A 147 11.93 37.93 -26.80
N THR A 148 12.80 37.50 -25.89
CA THR A 148 13.53 36.22 -25.95
C THR A 148 12.90 35.21 -25.00
N GLN A 149 13.09 33.92 -25.24
CA GLN A 149 12.48 32.88 -24.38
C GLN A 149 12.92 33.01 -22.92
N SER A 150 14.17 33.44 -22.68
CA SER A 150 14.75 33.60 -21.34
C SER A 150 14.09 34.66 -20.46
N ILE A 151 13.29 35.57 -21.03
CA ILE A 151 12.58 36.61 -20.27
C ILE A 151 11.08 36.29 -20.11
N ILE A 152 10.65 35.12 -20.59
CA ILE A 152 9.32 34.57 -20.38
C ILE A 152 9.40 33.62 -19.18
N THR A 153 8.70 33.95 -18.11
CA THR A 153 8.52 33.07 -16.95
C THR A 153 7.23 32.30 -17.13
N ASP A 154 7.32 30.98 -17.27
CA ASP A 154 6.14 30.11 -17.37
C ASP A 154 5.40 30.04 -16.01
N LYS A 155 4.08 30.18 -16.05
CA LYS A 155 3.20 30.19 -14.87
C LYS A 155 2.12 29.11 -14.93
N ARG A 156 2.12 28.24 -15.95
CA ARG A 156 1.08 27.21 -16.15
C ARG A 156 0.98 26.23 -14.98
N GLU A 157 2.11 25.89 -14.34
CA GLU A 157 2.14 24.97 -13.20
C GLU A 157 1.91 25.67 -11.84
N ASP A 158 1.87 27.00 -11.80
CA ASP A 158 1.64 27.77 -10.58
C ASP A 158 0.15 27.74 -10.20
N LEU A 159 -0.17 26.94 -9.18
CA LEU A 159 -1.53 26.74 -8.66
C LEU A 159 -2.20 28.04 -8.17
N THR A 160 -1.42 29.09 -7.89
CA THR A 160 -1.98 30.35 -7.38
C THR A 160 -2.53 31.22 -8.51
N VAL A 161 -1.91 31.19 -9.70
CA VAL A 161 -2.26 32.08 -10.83
C VAL A 161 -2.80 31.35 -12.07
N CYS A 162 -2.50 30.06 -12.29
CA CYS A 162 -3.04 29.26 -13.38
C CYS A 162 -3.40 27.83 -12.95
N GLY A 163 -2.39 26.96 -12.75
CA GLY A 163 -2.55 25.56 -12.39
C GLY A 163 -2.83 24.61 -13.56
N LEU A 164 -2.63 23.31 -13.30
CA LEU A 164 -2.91 22.24 -14.25
C LEU A 164 -4.29 21.61 -14.03
N VAL A 165 -4.95 21.21 -15.12
CA VAL A 165 -6.17 20.42 -15.07
C VAL A 165 -5.83 18.99 -14.71
N ILE A 166 -6.18 18.58 -13.50
CA ILE A 166 -6.06 17.22 -12.98
C ILE A 166 -7.44 16.73 -12.50
N THR A 167 -7.63 15.42 -12.43
CA THR A 167 -8.83 14.85 -11.80
C THR A 167 -8.79 15.11 -10.29
N PRO A 168 -9.83 15.71 -9.67
CA PRO A 168 -10.06 15.73 -8.24
C PRO A 168 -10.48 14.32 -7.82
N VAL A 169 -9.54 13.38 -7.87
CA VAL A 169 -9.54 12.29 -6.91
C VAL A 169 -8.88 12.92 -5.69
N ASP A 170 -9.69 13.41 -4.76
CA ASP A 170 -9.21 13.99 -3.50
C ASP A 170 -8.24 13.01 -2.84
N THR A 171 -6.95 13.29 -2.99
CA THR A 171 -5.90 12.81 -2.10
C THR A 171 -6.23 13.32 -0.70
N PHE A 172 -6.06 12.45 0.31
CA PHE A 172 -6.42 12.72 1.70
C PHE A 172 -5.93 14.10 2.18
N ASP A 173 -6.82 14.83 2.87
CA ASP A 173 -6.49 16.09 3.53
C ASP A 173 -5.56 15.83 4.74
N PHE A 174 -4.24 15.89 4.49
CA PHE A 174 -3.21 15.76 5.52
C PHE A 174 -2.96 17.06 6.30
N ASN A 175 -3.76 18.12 6.17
CA ASN A 175 -3.50 19.39 6.86
C ASN A 175 -3.48 19.23 8.38
N GLN A 176 -4.30 18.32 8.93
CA GLN A 176 -4.28 18.01 10.35
C GLN A 176 -2.99 17.26 10.75
N LEU A 177 -2.54 16.30 9.92
CA LEU A 177 -1.31 15.55 10.14
C LEU A 177 -0.08 16.46 10.01
N LYS A 178 -0.09 17.37 9.04
CA LYS A 178 0.93 18.40 8.84
C LYS A 178 0.97 19.37 10.01
N THR A 179 -0.18 19.81 10.52
CA THR A 179 -0.24 20.69 11.70
C THR A 179 0.33 19.99 12.95
N GLN A 180 0.03 18.70 13.14
CA GLN A 180 0.58 17.91 14.24
C GLN A 180 2.09 17.68 14.09
N PHE A 181 2.55 17.39 12.88
CA PHE A 181 3.96 17.21 12.58
C PHE A 181 4.75 18.52 12.71
N ASP A 182 4.20 19.65 12.23
CA ASP A 182 4.80 20.98 12.36
C ASP A 182 4.88 21.40 13.84
N ALA A 183 3.87 21.07 14.64
CA ALA A 183 3.87 21.31 16.10
C ALA A 183 4.92 20.46 16.82
N TYR A 184 5.00 19.15 16.50
CA TYR A 184 6.04 18.26 17.03
C TYR A 184 7.45 18.72 16.63
N LEU A 185 7.63 19.12 15.36
CA LEU A 185 8.91 19.62 14.87
C LEU A 185 9.28 20.95 15.52
N ALA A 186 8.32 21.84 15.79
CA ALA A 186 8.54 23.08 16.51
C ALA A 186 8.96 22.82 17.97
N GLU A 187 8.34 21.86 18.67
CA GLU A 187 8.71 21.47 20.03
C GLU A 187 10.08 20.78 20.08
N PHE A 188 10.37 19.90 19.12
CA PHE A 188 11.67 19.25 18.97
C PHE A 188 12.77 20.28 18.69
N LYS A 189 12.52 21.24 17.78
CA LYS A 189 13.44 22.35 17.49
C LYS A 189 13.62 23.25 18.71
N ALA A 190 12.57 23.58 19.45
CA ALA A 190 12.67 24.38 20.67
C ALA A 190 13.47 23.66 21.77
N THR A 191 13.27 22.35 21.94
CA THR A 191 14.02 21.54 22.91
C THR A 191 15.49 21.42 22.52
N ARG A 192 15.78 21.21 21.22
CA ARG A 192 17.15 21.16 20.70
C ARG A 192 17.82 22.54 20.73
N ALA A 193 17.09 23.62 20.44
CA ALA A 193 17.58 24.99 20.54
C ALA A 193 17.89 25.36 21.98
N ALA A 194 17.01 25.05 22.95
CA ALA A 194 17.28 25.28 24.36
C ALA A 194 18.46 24.43 24.88
N GLY A 195 18.58 23.18 24.41
CA GLY A 195 19.73 22.32 24.71
C GLY A 195 21.02 22.85 24.10
N PHE A 196 20.96 23.42 22.90
CA PHE A 196 22.09 24.03 22.21
C PHE A 196 22.47 25.38 22.84
N GLU A 197 21.52 26.25 23.19
CA GLU A 197 21.77 27.51 23.92
C GLU A 197 22.37 27.25 25.30
N ALA A 198 21.90 26.22 26.02
CA ALA A 198 22.49 25.83 27.30
C ALA A 198 23.92 25.28 27.14
N TRP A 199 24.15 24.50 26.07
CA TRP A 199 25.49 24.03 25.72
C TRP A 199 26.39 25.20 25.30
N GLU A 200 25.90 26.13 24.48
CA GLU A 200 26.60 27.32 24.00
C GLU A 200 26.98 28.24 25.16
N LEU A 201 26.08 28.49 26.11
CA LEU A 201 26.39 29.23 27.34
C LEU A 201 27.45 28.51 28.19
N THR A 202 27.43 27.18 28.25
CA THR A 202 28.43 26.39 28.98
C THR A 202 29.79 26.43 28.29
N GLN A 203 29.81 26.33 26.96
CA GLN A 203 31.02 26.41 26.15
C GLN A 203 31.58 27.84 26.11
N GLN A 204 30.71 28.85 26.06
CA GLN A 204 31.10 30.26 26.14
C GLN A 204 31.70 30.57 27.51
N ALA A 205 31.10 30.11 28.61
CA ALA A 205 31.67 30.28 29.94
C ALA A 205 33.02 29.54 30.10
N ALA A 206 33.14 28.33 29.52
CA ALA A 206 34.40 27.59 29.52
C ALA A 206 35.47 28.25 28.64
N PHE A 207 35.07 28.83 27.51
CA PHE A 207 35.95 29.58 26.61
C PHE A 207 36.38 30.91 27.22
N GLU A 208 35.47 31.67 27.84
CA GLU A 208 35.79 32.92 28.53
C GLU A 208 36.75 32.66 29.69
N ALA A 209 36.54 31.59 30.45
CA ALA A 209 37.47 31.17 31.52
C ALA A 209 38.86 30.81 30.97
N TRP A 210 38.92 30.04 29.87
CA TRP A 210 40.20 29.71 29.21
C TRP A 210 40.84 30.96 28.57
N PHE A 211 40.06 31.84 27.96
CA PHE A 211 40.55 33.05 27.30
C PHE A 211 41.11 34.04 28.31
N ASP A 212 40.47 34.21 29.47
CA ASP A 212 40.99 35.02 30.56
C ASP A 212 42.27 34.39 31.17
N GLU A 213 42.39 33.07 31.19
CA GLU A 213 43.65 32.38 31.55
C GLU A 213 44.75 32.58 30.48
N MET A 214 44.37 32.72 29.21
CA MET A 214 45.30 32.92 28.09
C MET A 214 45.68 34.39 27.83
N LYS A 215 44.87 35.35 28.29
CA LYS A 215 44.97 36.78 27.94
C LYS A 215 46.26 37.45 28.42
N ASP A 216 46.87 36.90 29.47
CA ASP A 216 48.12 37.41 30.06
C ASP A 216 49.37 36.62 29.64
N GLN A 217 49.25 35.74 28.63
CA GLN A 217 50.37 34.87 28.19
C GLN A 217 51.26 35.47 27.09
N LEU A 218 50.84 36.56 26.42
CA LEU A 218 51.62 37.22 25.37
C LEU A 218 51.84 38.69 25.73
N SER A 219 53.10 39.12 25.81
CA SER A 219 53.48 40.50 26.11
C SER A 219 53.15 41.46 24.95
N GLU A 220 52.96 42.75 25.27
CA GLU A 220 52.63 43.86 24.33
C GLU A 220 53.45 43.88 23.02
N ASP A 221 54.68 43.37 23.02
CA ASP A 221 55.54 43.30 21.83
C ASP A 221 55.02 42.35 20.72
N ALA A 222 54.18 41.35 21.04
CA ALA A 222 53.69 40.36 20.08
C ALA A 222 52.54 40.87 19.19
N ALA A 223 51.71 41.77 19.71
CA ALA A 223 50.55 42.30 18.97
C ALA A 223 50.94 43.32 17.89
N GLY A 224 52.01 44.08 18.12
CA GLY A 224 52.55 45.03 17.13
C GLY A 224 53.21 44.35 15.94
N HIS A 225 53.78 43.16 16.12
CA HIS A 225 54.43 42.41 15.04
C HIS A 225 53.42 41.83 14.04
N LEU A 226 52.27 41.34 14.55
CA LEU A 226 51.20 40.77 13.72
C LEU A 226 50.46 41.82 12.88
N GLN A 227 50.33 43.07 13.37
CA GLN A 227 49.69 44.14 12.59
C GLN A 227 50.54 44.54 11.37
N ASN A 228 51.87 44.55 11.50
CA ASN A 228 52.76 44.89 10.39
C ASN A 228 52.78 43.79 9.30
N GLU A 229 52.67 42.51 9.68
CA GLU A 229 52.58 41.40 8.71
C GLU A 229 51.26 41.38 7.92
N ILE A 230 50.15 41.83 8.53
CA ILE A 230 48.83 41.92 7.87
C ILE A 230 48.82 43.03 6.80
N ASP A 231 49.50 44.14 7.05
CA ASP A 231 49.57 45.26 6.11
C ASP A 231 50.49 44.94 4.90
N GLU A 232 51.48 44.06 5.06
CA GLU A 232 52.34 43.57 3.96
C GLU A 232 51.63 42.56 3.04
N LEU A 233 50.75 41.70 3.56
CA LEU A 233 50.04 40.68 2.76
C LEU A 233 48.91 41.25 1.89
N ARG A 234 48.48 42.50 2.14
CA ARG A 234 47.40 43.16 1.38
C ARG A 234 47.82 43.60 -0.03
N GLU A 235 49.12 43.68 -0.32
CA GLU A 235 49.64 44.03 -1.66
C GLU A 235 49.79 42.80 -2.60
N ASP A 236 49.76 41.56 -2.11
CA ASP A 236 49.95 40.32 -2.92
C ASP A 236 48.66 39.80 -3.62
N GLY A 237 47.50 40.38 -3.32
CA GLY A 237 46.17 39.86 -3.70
C GLY A 237 45.75 39.93 -5.19
N LEU A 238 46.66 40.15 -6.14
CA LEU A 238 46.35 40.26 -7.58
C LEU A 238 46.62 38.98 -8.40
N SER A 239 46.95 37.82 -7.80
CA SER A 239 47.40 36.62 -8.56
C SER A 239 46.34 35.56 -8.94
N GLY A 240 45.11 35.64 -8.42
CA GLY A 240 44.06 34.60 -8.57
C GLY A 240 44.38 33.26 -7.90
N SER A 241 43.47 32.29 -7.99
CA SER A 241 43.63 30.91 -7.50
C SER A 241 44.20 29.97 -8.55
N ILE A 242 45.00 28.99 -8.11
CA ILE A 242 45.37 27.81 -8.90
C ILE A 242 44.68 26.59 -8.28
N ILE A 243 43.87 25.90 -9.07
CA ILE A 243 43.18 24.68 -8.68
C ILE A 243 43.88 23.51 -9.37
N THR A 244 44.54 22.67 -8.58
CA THR A 244 45.11 21.40 -9.03
C THR A 244 44.08 20.32 -8.78
N VAL A 245 43.71 19.60 -9.83
CA VAL A 245 42.80 18.45 -9.78
C VAL A 245 43.61 17.19 -10.06
N THR A 246 43.52 16.20 -9.18
CA THR A 246 44.17 14.89 -9.33
C THR A 246 43.13 13.79 -9.49
N THR A 247 43.53 12.65 -10.04
CA THR A 247 42.71 11.44 -10.10
C THR A 247 43.58 10.19 -10.03
N ASP A 248 43.04 9.11 -9.48
CA ASP A 248 43.61 7.77 -9.58
C ASP A 248 43.08 7.00 -10.81
N GLU A 249 42.06 7.52 -11.48
CA GLU A 249 41.38 6.85 -12.58
C GLU A 249 42.17 6.96 -13.89
N THR A 250 42.75 5.85 -14.32
CA THR A 250 43.50 5.79 -15.58
C THR A 250 42.61 6.08 -16.79
N ALA A 251 41.30 5.79 -16.68
CA ALA A 251 40.29 6.07 -17.71
C ALA A 251 40.04 7.56 -17.95
N LEU A 252 40.37 8.42 -16.98
CA LEU A 252 40.18 9.87 -17.08
C LEU A 252 41.37 10.60 -17.73
N ILE A 253 42.49 9.93 -18.01
CA ILE A 253 43.63 10.53 -18.71
C ILE A 253 43.18 11.01 -20.10
N GLY A 254 43.45 12.27 -20.42
CA GLY A 254 43.02 12.89 -21.67
C GLY A 254 41.55 13.30 -21.73
N LYS A 255 40.77 13.11 -20.66
CA LYS A 255 39.37 13.56 -20.56
C LYS A 255 39.26 15.00 -20.04
N PRO A 256 38.25 15.77 -20.47
CA PRO A 256 38.04 17.12 -19.96
C PRO A 256 37.77 17.13 -18.46
N VAL A 257 38.38 18.09 -17.75
CA VAL A 257 38.07 18.46 -16.37
C VAL A 257 37.34 19.79 -16.44
N ILE A 258 36.12 19.85 -15.89
CA ILE A 258 35.26 21.03 -15.90
C ILE A 258 35.10 21.53 -14.47
N LEU A 259 35.50 22.77 -14.21
CA LEU A 259 35.23 23.50 -12.97
C LEU A 259 34.11 24.49 -13.23
N THR A 260 33.02 24.42 -12.47
CA THR A 260 31.83 25.27 -12.61
C THR A 260 31.56 26.03 -11.32
N ASP A 261 31.41 27.35 -11.36
CA ASP A 261 31.02 28.14 -10.18
C ASP A 261 29.49 28.12 -9.94
N SER A 262 29.03 28.71 -8.83
CA SER A 262 27.61 28.80 -8.50
C SER A 262 26.78 29.67 -9.47
N GLN A 263 27.44 30.42 -10.36
CA GLN A 263 26.83 31.29 -11.35
C GLN A 263 26.80 30.62 -12.75
N GLY A 264 27.30 29.38 -12.85
CA GLY A 264 27.33 28.60 -14.08
C GLY A 264 28.52 28.91 -15.00
N HIS A 265 29.46 29.75 -14.59
CA HIS A 265 30.69 29.97 -15.34
C HIS A 265 31.57 28.73 -15.27
N THR A 266 32.22 28.39 -16.39
CA THR A 266 33.04 27.20 -16.47
C THR A 266 34.49 27.51 -16.83
N LYS A 267 35.40 26.73 -16.24
CA LYS A 267 36.81 26.65 -16.63
C LYS A 267 37.14 25.21 -16.94
N THR A 268 37.76 24.98 -18.08
CA THR A 268 38.09 23.64 -18.55
C THR A 268 39.60 23.41 -18.64
N GLY A 269 39.98 22.17 -18.37
CA GLY A 269 41.32 21.63 -18.59
C GLY A 269 41.22 20.16 -18.98
N VAL A 270 42.35 19.46 -18.99
CA VAL A 270 42.42 18.04 -19.32
C VAL A 270 43.39 17.37 -18.35
N PHE A 271 43.09 16.15 -17.91
CA PHE A 271 44.05 15.34 -17.15
C PHE A 271 45.24 14.95 -18.04
N ASP A 272 46.45 15.23 -17.57
CA ASP A 272 47.69 14.86 -18.24
C ASP A 272 48.07 13.38 -18.00
N SER A 273 49.22 12.95 -18.55
CA SER A 273 49.74 11.60 -18.35
C SER A 273 50.13 11.29 -16.90
N ASN A 274 50.23 12.31 -16.05
CA ASN A 274 50.48 12.18 -14.61
C ASN A 274 49.17 12.25 -13.80
N LYS A 275 48.01 12.12 -14.45
CA LYS A 275 46.68 12.16 -13.84
C LYS A 275 46.38 13.46 -13.08
N THR A 276 46.98 14.56 -13.53
CA THR A 276 46.82 15.88 -12.92
C THR A 276 46.28 16.89 -13.93
N CYS A 277 45.48 17.85 -13.47
CA CYS A 277 44.99 18.98 -14.25
C CYS A 277 45.13 20.26 -13.43
N GLN A 278 45.70 21.32 -13.98
CA GLN A 278 45.81 22.62 -13.29
C GLN A 278 44.97 23.69 -13.98
N LEU A 279 44.13 24.36 -13.21
CA LEU A 279 43.22 25.42 -13.66
C LEU A 279 43.52 26.71 -12.89
N ARG A 280 43.81 27.81 -13.60
CA ARG A 280 43.93 29.15 -13.00
C ARG A 280 42.63 29.91 -13.13
N VAL A 281 42.11 30.44 -12.02
CA VAL A 281 40.85 31.18 -11.93
C VAL A 281 41.00 32.43 -11.06
N VAL A 282 40.54 33.59 -11.55
CA VAL A 282 40.68 34.90 -10.87
C VAL A 282 39.37 35.40 -10.27
N GLU A 283 38.24 34.75 -10.55
CA GLU A 283 36.89 35.21 -10.17
C GLU A 283 36.08 34.16 -9.40
N PHE A 284 36.59 32.92 -9.29
CA PHE A 284 35.82 31.81 -8.70
C PHE A 284 36.12 31.75 -7.21
N ILE A 285 35.33 32.47 -6.42
CA ILE A 285 35.29 32.41 -4.95
C ILE A 285 33.92 31.87 -4.53
N GLY A 286 33.91 30.93 -3.60
CA GLY A 286 32.71 30.25 -3.10
C GLY A 286 32.61 28.80 -3.57
N GLN A 287 31.38 28.29 -3.61
CA GLN A 287 31.11 26.91 -3.98
C GLN A 287 31.33 26.69 -5.48
N CYS A 288 32.12 25.69 -5.84
CA CYS A 288 32.32 25.25 -7.21
C CYS A 288 32.14 23.73 -7.32
N THR A 289 31.85 23.24 -8.52
CA THR A 289 31.77 21.82 -8.82
C THR A 289 32.86 21.47 -9.82
N ILE A 290 33.65 20.44 -9.53
CA ILE A 290 34.63 19.84 -10.45
C ILE A 290 34.03 18.56 -10.99
N SER A 291 34.09 18.31 -12.30
CA SER A 291 33.70 17.04 -12.91
C SER A 291 34.59 16.61 -14.07
N SER A 292 34.67 15.30 -14.30
CA SER A 292 35.28 14.69 -15.47
C SER A 292 34.57 13.38 -15.80
N THR A 293 34.28 13.16 -17.09
CA THR A 293 33.50 12.01 -17.56
C THR A 293 34.34 11.22 -18.56
N ASP A 294 34.31 9.89 -18.46
CA ASP A 294 34.99 9.03 -19.43
C ASP A 294 34.17 8.84 -20.72
N THR A 295 33.64 7.67 -21.01
CA THR A 295 32.62 7.39 -22.03
C THR A 295 31.23 7.18 -21.41
N ILE A 296 31.16 6.79 -20.13
CA ILE A 296 29.93 6.39 -19.41
C ILE A 296 29.92 6.94 -17.97
N ASP A 297 31.03 6.83 -17.25
CA ASP A 297 31.17 7.16 -15.82
C ASP A 297 31.63 8.62 -15.61
N THR A 298 31.09 9.29 -14.59
CA THR A 298 31.47 10.68 -14.22
C THR A 298 32.02 10.76 -12.80
N ALA A 299 33.27 11.21 -12.66
CA ALA A 299 33.85 11.64 -11.39
C ALA A 299 33.46 13.09 -11.13
N SER A 300 32.93 13.41 -9.94
CA SER A 300 32.64 14.81 -9.58
C SER A 300 32.84 15.10 -8.11
N LYS A 301 33.03 16.38 -7.77
CA LYS A 301 33.18 16.84 -6.38
C LYS A 301 32.78 18.31 -6.24
N ILE A 302 32.00 18.59 -5.21
CA ILE A 302 31.72 19.97 -4.78
C ILE A 302 32.88 20.43 -3.89
N VAL A 303 33.43 21.60 -4.20
CA VAL A 303 34.56 22.19 -3.50
C VAL A 303 34.25 23.62 -3.08
N GLN A 304 34.92 24.10 -2.04
CA GLN A 304 34.83 25.48 -1.57
C GLN A 304 36.16 26.19 -1.83
N ILE A 305 36.10 27.35 -2.47
CA ILE A 305 37.25 28.21 -2.73
C ILE A 305 37.06 29.51 -1.92
N PRO A 306 37.48 29.55 -0.64
CA PRO A 306 37.15 30.66 0.27
C PRO A 306 37.89 31.97 -0.03
N TYR A 307 39.09 31.91 -0.62
CA TYR A 307 39.92 33.06 -0.98
C TYR A 307 40.89 32.71 -2.12
N PHE A 308 41.61 33.68 -2.67
CA PHE A 308 42.61 33.41 -3.72
C PHE A 308 43.80 32.62 -3.17
N GLY A 309 44.09 31.48 -3.77
CA GLY A 309 45.16 30.59 -3.30
C GLY A 309 45.36 29.35 -4.16
N ASN A 310 46.29 28.49 -3.74
CA ASN A 310 46.52 27.21 -4.38
C ASN A 310 45.71 26.14 -3.65
N TYR A 311 44.86 25.43 -4.39
CA TYR A 311 44.02 24.36 -3.86
C TYR A 311 44.29 23.09 -4.63
N GLU A 312 44.23 21.96 -3.94
CA GLU A 312 44.39 20.64 -4.53
C GLU A 312 43.19 19.77 -4.17
N PHE A 313 42.57 19.17 -5.18
CA PHE A 313 41.38 18.34 -5.04
C PHE A 313 41.49 17.08 -5.87
N GLU A 314 41.20 15.95 -5.26
CA GLU A 314 41.09 14.67 -5.98
C GLU A 314 39.65 14.38 -6.39
N ILE A 315 39.46 13.90 -7.63
CA ILE A 315 38.20 13.34 -8.14
C ILE A 315 38.43 11.91 -8.67
N ASN A 316 37.59 10.97 -8.25
CA ASN A 316 37.60 9.56 -8.69
C ASN A 316 36.16 9.11 -8.95
N PHE A 317 35.97 7.93 -9.55
CA PHE A 317 34.64 7.34 -9.61
C PHE A 317 34.16 6.97 -8.20
N TRP A 318 32.88 7.18 -7.91
CA TRP A 318 32.33 6.91 -6.59
C TRP A 318 31.83 5.47 -6.51
N ASN A 319 32.33 4.72 -5.52
CA ASN A 319 31.81 3.41 -5.14
C ASN A 319 30.95 3.56 -3.88
N ALA A 320 29.68 3.18 -3.98
CA ALA A 320 28.82 2.92 -2.84
C ALA A 320 29.05 1.49 -2.33
N THR A 321 28.80 1.27 -1.05
CA THR A 321 28.84 -0.09 -0.46
C THR A 321 27.41 -0.60 -0.35
N VAL A 322 27.14 -1.78 -0.88
CA VAL A 322 25.86 -2.47 -0.70
C VAL A 322 26.09 -3.66 0.21
N ASN A 323 25.53 -3.60 1.42
CA ASN A 323 25.47 -4.73 2.33
C ASN A 323 24.29 -5.61 1.93
N ILE A 324 24.59 -6.81 1.45
CA ILE A 324 23.59 -7.81 1.07
C ILE A 324 23.47 -8.76 2.26
N THR A 325 22.30 -8.81 2.85
CA THR A 325 22.03 -9.62 4.05
C THR A 325 21.03 -10.71 3.73
N THR A 326 21.06 -11.78 4.51
CA THR A 326 20.03 -12.81 4.47
C THR A 326 19.78 -13.38 5.86
N PRO A 327 18.53 -13.49 6.30
CA PRO A 327 18.16 -14.25 7.50
C PRO A 327 18.06 -15.75 7.20
N SER A 328 18.12 -16.14 5.92
CA SER A 328 17.93 -17.52 5.48
C SER A 328 19.23 -18.29 5.50
N SER A 329 19.33 -19.22 6.44
CA SER A 329 20.50 -20.10 6.59
C SER A 329 20.82 -20.92 5.33
N GLU A 330 19.82 -21.14 4.48
CA GLU A 330 19.91 -21.78 3.16
C GLU A 330 20.84 -21.04 2.22
N PHE A 331 20.90 -19.71 2.35
CA PHE A 331 21.73 -18.85 1.52
C PHE A 331 23.15 -18.66 2.07
N HIS A 332 23.44 -19.13 3.30
CA HIS A 332 24.78 -19.02 3.86
C HIS A 332 25.78 -19.82 2.99
N GLY A 333 26.85 -19.16 2.55
CA GLY A 333 27.82 -19.74 1.62
C GLY A 333 27.39 -19.78 0.15
N GLN A 334 26.18 -19.33 -0.20
CA GLN A 334 25.73 -19.25 -1.59
C GLN A 334 26.30 -18.03 -2.30
N GLN A 335 26.50 -18.15 -3.62
CA GLN A 335 26.89 -17.03 -4.47
C GLN A 335 25.71 -16.11 -4.75
N VAL A 336 25.98 -14.80 -4.71
CA VAL A 336 25.09 -13.74 -5.17
C VAL A 336 25.68 -13.21 -6.47
N VAL A 337 24.98 -13.38 -7.57
CA VAL A 337 25.30 -12.77 -8.85
C VAL A 337 24.76 -11.35 -8.86
N VAL A 338 25.55 -10.38 -9.30
CA VAL A 338 25.14 -8.97 -9.34
C VAL A 338 25.09 -8.51 -10.79
N THR A 339 23.95 -7.97 -11.21
CA THR A 339 23.76 -7.35 -12.53
C THR A 339 23.44 -5.87 -12.40
N ASP A 340 23.86 -5.07 -13.39
CA ASP A 340 23.49 -3.65 -13.51
C ASP A 340 22.13 -3.44 -14.21
N SER A 341 21.71 -2.19 -14.39
CA SER A 341 20.44 -1.85 -15.04
C SER A 341 20.37 -2.25 -16.52
N GLU A 342 21.52 -2.47 -17.15
CA GLU A 342 21.64 -2.99 -18.51
C GLU A 342 21.68 -4.52 -18.57
N GLN A 343 21.48 -5.21 -17.44
CA GLN A 343 21.49 -6.67 -17.28
C GLN A 343 22.86 -7.30 -17.55
N HIS A 344 23.95 -6.54 -17.43
CA HIS A 344 25.30 -7.10 -17.49
C HIS A 344 25.71 -7.62 -16.11
N THR A 345 26.32 -8.81 -16.06
CA THR A 345 26.95 -9.30 -14.82
C THR A 345 28.18 -8.46 -14.48
N VAL A 346 28.06 -7.65 -13.43
CA VAL A 346 29.10 -6.73 -12.95
C VAL A 346 29.88 -7.28 -11.75
N GLY A 347 29.40 -8.35 -11.13
CA GLY A 347 30.12 -9.00 -10.05
C GLY A 347 29.47 -10.28 -9.54
N THR A 348 30.20 -10.96 -8.66
CA THR A 348 29.70 -12.07 -7.87
C THR A 348 30.29 -11.96 -6.47
N VAL A 349 29.43 -12.01 -5.46
CA VAL A 349 29.83 -12.06 -4.04
C VAL A 349 29.31 -13.35 -3.42
N THR A 350 29.69 -13.66 -2.19
CA THR A 350 29.26 -14.88 -1.51
C THR A 350 28.84 -14.54 -0.10
N PHE A 351 27.69 -15.06 0.33
CA PHE A 351 27.27 -14.90 1.71
C PHE A 351 28.26 -15.59 2.64
N SER A 352 28.65 -14.89 3.70
CA SER A 352 29.35 -15.48 4.83
C SER A 352 28.46 -16.47 5.60
N ASP A 353 29.06 -17.20 6.54
CA ASP A 353 28.34 -18.09 7.47
C ASP A 353 27.35 -17.35 8.39
N GLN A 354 27.39 -16.02 8.41
CA GLN A 354 26.48 -15.14 9.14
C GLN A 354 25.46 -14.45 8.21
N GLY A 355 25.37 -14.87 6.95
CA GLY A 355 24.40 -14.32 6.00
C GLY A 355 24.71 -12.91 5.49
N LEU A 356 25.96 -12.45 5.56
CA LEU A 356 26.39 -11.14 5.03
C LEU A 356 27.30 -11.32 3.80
N ALA A 357 27.01 -10.58 2.72
CA ALA A 357 27.90 -10.32 1.60
C ALA A 357 28.00 -8.81 1.37
N VAL A 358 29.10 -8.34 0.79
CA VAL A 358 29.34 -6.91 0.54
C VAL A 358 29.76 -6.70 -0.90
N PHE A 359 29.06 -5.81 -1.61
CA PHE A 359 29.36 -5.44 -2.99
C PHE A 359 29.69 -3.94 -3.08
N ASN A 360 30.70 -3.59 -3.87
CA ASN A 360 31.02 -2.19 -4.17
C ASN A 360 30.34 -1.81 -5.49
N ALA A 361 29.28 -1.02 -5.39
CA ALA A 361 28.46 -0.59 -6.51
C ALA A 361 28.90 0.78 -7.03
N LYS A 362 28.94 0.96 -8.35
CA LYS A 362 29.13 2.28 -8.96
C LYS A 362 27.82 3.05 -8.96
N ALA A 363 27.86 4.35 -8.69
CA ALA A 363 26.69 5.23 -8.71
C ALA A 363 26.74 6.23 -9.88
N PRO A 364 25.59 6.70 -10.41
CA PRO A 364 24.23 6.22 -10.12
C PRO A 364 23.85 5.04 -11.03
N ASP A 365 23.29 3.97 -10.45
CA ASP A 365 22.77 2.83 -11.22
C ASP A 365 21.78 2.00 -10.37
N THR A 366 21.06 1.07 -11.00
CA THR A 366 20.25 0.06 -10.32
C THR A 366 20.94 -1.29 -10.43
N TYR A 367 21.09 -1.98 -9.29
CA TYR A 367 21.71 -3.31 -9.24
C TYR A 367 20.69 -4.35 -8.81
N THR A 368 20.65 -5.48 -9.51
CA THR A 368 19.88 -6.67 -9.13
C THR A 368 20.84 -7.69 -8.50
N PHE A 369 20.47 -8.24 -7.35
CA PHE A 369 21.22 -9.22 -6.60
C PHE A 369 20.49 -10.55 -6.63
N THR A 370 21.10 -11.54 -7.28
CA THR A 370 20.47 -12.81 -7.60
C THR A 370 21.14 -13.97 -6.86
N VAL A 371 20.36 -14.76 -6.13
CA VAL A 371 20.82 -15.96 -5.41
C VAL A 371 20.09 -17.16 -5.99
N THR A 372 20.82 -18.23 -6.32
CA THR A 372 20.22 -19.49 -6.75
C THR A 372 20.42 -20.55 -5.66
N TYR A 373 19.33 -21.16 -5.22
CA TYR A 373 19.36 -22.26 -4.24
C TYR A 373 18.32 -23.31 -4.61
N GLY A 374 18.70 -24.59 -4.57
CA GLY A 374 17.76 -25.69 -4.86
C GLY A 374 17.22 -25.74 -6.31
N GLY A 375 17.77 -24.94 -7.23
CA GLY A 375 17.25 -24.77 -8.59
C GLY A 375 16.33 -23.57 -8.77
N ASP A 376 16.02 -22.86 -7.69
CA ASP A 376 15.21 -21.65 -7.66
C ASP A 376 16.07 -20.40 -7.57
N THR A 377 15.57 -19.29 -8.10
CA THR A 377 16.27 -18.00 -8.15
C THR A 377 15.51 -16.95 -7.32
N PHE A 378 16.25 -16.21 -6.50
CA PHE A 378 15.76 -15.15 -5.60
C PHE A 378 16.49 -13.86 -5.93
N GLU A 379 15.75 -12.77 -6.14
CA GLU A 379 16.31 -11.51 -6.65
C GLU A 379 15.79 -10.33 -5.86
N GLU A 380 16.66 -9.36 -5.60
CA GLU A 380 16.32 -8.07 -5.00
C GLU A 380 17.06 -6.94 -5.71
N GLU A 381 16.45 -5.76 -5.80
CA GLU A 381 17.04 -4.60 -6.48
C GLU A 381 17.40 -3.47 -5.52
N VAL A 382 18.49 -2.77 -5.82
CA VAL A 382 18.90 -1.54 -5.12
C VAL A 382 19.20 -0.45 -6.11
N VAL A 383 18.52 0.69 -5.96
CA VAL A 383 18.87 1.93 -6.67
C VAL A 383 19.96 2.66 -5.88
N VAL A 384 21.16 2.70 -6.45
CA VAL A 384 22.32 3.38 -5.88
C VAL A 384 22.42 4.78 -6.49
N SER A 385 22.28 5.82 -5.67
CA SER A 385 22.18 7.22 -6.12
C SER A 385 23.27 8.15 -5.55
N ALA A 386 24.00 7.73 -4.52
CA ALA A 386 25.04 8.52 -3.88
C ALA A 386 26.14 7.63 -3.26
N GLN A 387 27.30 8.22 -2.92
CA GLN A 387 28.38 7.52 -2.22
C GLN A 387 28.04 7.33 -0.73
N THR A 388 27.24 6.31 -0.45
CA THR A 388 26.84 5.91 0.91
C THR A 388 26.79 4.40 1.02
N THR A 389 26.42 3.91 2.19
CA THR A 389 26.11 2.49 2.40
C THR A 389 24.62 2.26 2.17
N TYR A 390 24.31 1.32 1.29
CA TYR A 390 22.98 0.76 1.07
C TYR A 390 22.90 -0.61 1.73
N SER A 391 21.69 -1.09 1.97
CA SER A 391 21.46 -2.45 2.45
C SER A 391 20.30 -3.07 1.72
N VAL A 392 20.42 -4.35 1.42
CA VAL A 392 19.39 -5.17 0.80
C VAL A 392 19.34 -6.50 1.51
N GLU A 393 18.14 -7.03 1.71
CA GLU A 393 17.94 -8.34 2.32
C GLU A 393 17.33 -9.30 1.30
N ILE A 394 18.05 -10.38 0.98
CA ILE A 394 17.53 -11.44 0.11
C ILE A 394 17.15 -12.61 1.01
N SER A 395 15.93 -13.10 0.87
CA SER A 395 15.38 -14.10 1.78
C SER A 395 14.74 -15.27 1.04
N TYR A 396 14.94 -16.48 1.56
CA TYR A 396 14.18 -17.66 1.16
C TYR A 396 12.76 -17.58 1.73
N TYR A 397 11.75 -17.67 0.87
CA TYR A 397 10.34 -17.68 1.29
C TYR A 397 9.62 -18.93 0.82
N THR A 398 8.68 -19.40 1.65
CA THR A 398 7.79 -20.49 1.29
C THR A 398 6.58 -19.92 0.57
N ILE A 399 6.28 -20.44 -0.61
CA ILE A 399 5.13 -20.09 -1.41
C ILE A 399 4.44 -21.35 -1.92
N TYR A 400 3.23 -21.57 -1.44
CA TYR A 400 2.31 -22.55 -1.98
C TYR A 400 1.39 -21.89 -2.99
N GLY A 401 0.86 -22.67 -3.92
CA GLY A 401 -0.13 -22.17 -4.86
C GLY A 401 -0.98 -23.26 -5.51
N PHE A 402 -2.13 -22.83 -6.02
CA PHE A 402 -3.02 -23.69 -6.78
C PHE A 402 -3.88 -22.86 -7.73
N HIS A 403 -4.16 -23.42 -8.89
CA HIS A 403 -5.08 -22.84 -9.86
C HIS A 403 -6.46 -23.47 -9.74
N ILE A 404 -7.51 -22.66 -9.83
CA ILE A 404 -8.92 -23.08 -9.94
C ILE A 404 -9.41 -22.79 -11.36
N ASN A 405 -9.79 -23.84 -12.10
CA ASN A 405 -10.47 -23.72 -13.39
C ASN A 405 -12.00 -23.79 -13.19
N GLY A 406 -12.68 -22.66 -13.26
CA GLY A 406 -14.13 -22.55 -13.09
C GLY A 406 -14.98 -23.13 -14.23
N ASN A 407 -14.35 -23.62 -15.29
CA ASN A 407 -15.02 -24.31 -16.41
C ASN A 407 -14.93 -25.83 -16.32
N GLU A 408 -14.09 -26.36 -15.43
CA GLU A 408 -14.08 -27.78 -15.08
C GLU A 408 -15.24 -28.09 -14.12
N SER A 409 -15.93 -29.20 -14.38
CA SER A 409 -17.11 -29.64 -13.64
C SER A 409 -16.81 -30.73 -12.61
N VAL A 410 -15.68 -31.44 -12.73
CA VAL A 410 -15.24 -32.45 -11.78
C VAL A 410 -14.47 -31.76 -10.63
N PRO A 411 -14.98 -31.78 -9.38
CA PRO A 411 -14.42 -31.00 -8.27
C PRO A 411 -12.92 -31.22 -7.97
N ALA A 412 -12.40 -32.43 -8.19
CA ALA A 412 -11.00 -32.78 -7.98
C ALA A 412 -10.07 -32.35 -9.12
N ASP A 413 -10.62 -32.13 -10.32
CA ASP A 413 -9.87 -31.71 -11.51
C ASP A 413 -9.93 -30.18 -11.69
N MET A 414 -10.86 -29.50 -11.01
CA MET A 414 -10.91 -28.04 -10.96
C MET A 414 -9.65 -27.43 -10.37
N ILE A 415 -8.92 -28.15 -9.50
CA ILE A 415 -7.76 -27.62 -8.78
C ILE A 415 -6.48 -28.29 -9.29
N SER A 416 -5.48 -27.48 -9.62
CA SER A 416 -4.13 -27.93 -10.02
C SER A 416 -3.04 -27.24 -9.21
N TYR A 417 -1.98 -27.97 -8.84
CA TYR A 417 -0.79 -27.41 -8.20
C TYR A 417 0.28 -26.94 -9.19
N HIS A 418 0.13 -27.28 -10.47
CA HIS A 418 1.13 -26.97 -11.50
C HIS A 418 1.09 -25.50 -11.92
N VAL A 419 1.45 -24.62 -10.98
CA VAL A 419 1.49 -23.17 -11.14
C VAL A 419 2.88 -22.65 -10.83
N GLN A 420 3.20 -21.51 -11.42
CA GLN A 420 4.47 -20.82 -11.20
C GLN A 420 4.22 -19.43 -10.68
N TYR A 421 5.11 -18.96 -9.80
CA TYR A 421 5.14 -17.60 -9.33
C TYR A 421 6.52 -17.01 -9.66
N ASN A 422 6.56 -15.89 -10.38
CA ASN A 422 7.82 -15.25 -10.83
C ASN A 422 8.81 -16.23 -11.50
N GLY A 423 8.31 -17.14 -12.34
CA GLY A 423 9.13 -18.12 -13.06
C GLY A 423 9.57 -19.34 -12.22
N ARG A 424 9.25 -19.37 -10.93
CA ARG A 424 9.53 -20.48 -10.00
C ARG A 424 8.29 -21.36 -9.80
N ASN A 425 8.46 -22.68 -9.77
CA ASN A 425 7.40 -23.60 -9.35
C ASN A 425 7.08 -23.38 -7.87
N VAL A 426 5.80 -23.32 -7.51
CA VAL A 426 5.39 -23.25 -6.09
C VAL A 426 5.87 -24.48 -5.31
N ASP A 427 6.10 -24.34 -4.00
CA ASP A 427 6.69 -25.39 -3.17
C ASP A 427 5.84 -26.68 -3.12
N ASN A 428 4.54 -26.60 -3.41
CA ASN A 428 3.62 -27.73 -3.49
C ASN A 428 3.38 -28.26 -4.92
N TYR A 429 4.20 -27.87 -5.91
CA TYR A 429 3.98 -28.21 -7.33
C TYR A 429 3.75 -29.71 -7.59
N ASP A 430 4.51 -30.56 -6.90
CA ASP A 430 4.46 -32.02 -7.01
C ASP A 430 3.85 -32.71 -5.77
N PHE A 431 3.11 -31.96 -4.94
CA PHE A 431 2.55 -32.52 -3.71
C PHE A 431 1.38 -33.47 -3.98
N THR A 432 1.34 -34.55 -3.21
CA THR A 432 0.14 -35.37 -3.07
C THR A 432 -0.80 -34.69 -2.07
N PRO A 433 -2.09 -34.45 -2.42
CA PRO A 433 -3.01 -33.75 -1.53
C PRO A 433 -3.33 -34.55 -0.26
N ALA A 434 -3.65 -33.83 0.81
CA ALA A 434 -4.14 -34.38 2.06
C ALA A 434 -5.60 -34.83 1.91
N SER A 435 -5.95 -35.98 2.49
CA SER A 435 -7.29 -36.57 2.42
C SER A 435 -7.59 -37.40 3.67
N MET A 436 -8.87 -37.49 4.05
CA MET A 436 -9.28 -38.42 5.10
C MET A 436 -9.26 -39.86 4.59
N ASN A 437 -8.58 -40.74 5.32
CA ASN A 437 -8.74 -42.17 5.15
C ASN A 437 -9.95 -42.64 5.98
N TYR A 438 -11.12 -42.76 5.34
CA TYR A 438 -12.37 -43.12 6.00
C TYR A 438 -12.42 -44.54 6.59
N SER A 439 -11.50 -45.43 6.18
CA SER A 439 -11.40 -46.77 6.77
C SER A 439 -10.73 -46.73 8.15
N THR A 440 -9.78 -45.80 8.34
CA THR A 440 -9.03 -45.63 9.60
C THR A 440 -9.49 -44.42 10.42
N ASN A 441 -10.32 -43.55 9.82
CA ASN A 441 -10.73 -42.24 10.35
C ASN A 441 -9.54 -41.37 10.78
N LYS A 442 -8.45 -41.43 10.00
CA LYS A 442 -7.25 -40.61 10.18
C LYS A 442 -6.96 -39.82 8.91
N LEU A 443 -6.41 -38.62 9.07
CA LEU A 443 -5.91 -37.85 7.94
C LEU A 443 -4.68 -38.55 7.36
N ASN A 444 -4.67 -38.73 6.05
CA ASN A 444 -3.44 -38.90 5.29
C ASN A 444 -2.98 -37.53 4.83
N ALA A 445 -1.84 -37.04 5.32
CA ALA A 445 -1.33 -35.72 4.98
C ALA A 445 -0.80 -35.62 3.54
N GLY A 446 -0.64 -36.74 2.84
CA GLY A 446 0.00 -36.74 1.52
C GLY A 446 1.45 -36.26 1.64
N SER A 447 1.83 -35.25 0.85
CA SER A 447 3.16 -34.62 0.92
C SER A 447 3.25 -33.47 1.93
N TRP A 448 2.14 -33.06 2.54
CA TRP A 448 2.07 -31.88 3.40
C TRP A 448 2.63 -32.13 4.81
N ASN A 449 3.31 -31.13 5.39
CA ASN A 449 3.69 -31.12 6.80
C ASN A 449 2.58 -30.48 7.67
N LEU A 450 1.47 -31.19 7.87
CA LEU A 450 0.32 -30.67 8.64
C LEU A 450 0.50 -30.69 10.16
N VAL A 451 1.74 -30.53 10.63
CA VAL A 451 2.11 -30.45 12.04
C VAL A 451 2.83 -29.13 12.31
N ASP A 452 3.83 -28.78 11.50
CA ASP A 452 4.72 -27.66 11.78
C ASP A 452 4.78 -26.59 10.68
N ASP A 453 3.98 -26.72 9.62
CA ASP A 453 3.92 -25.68 8.59
C ASP A 453 3.43 -24.33 9.16
N PHE A 454 3.84 -23.23 8.53
CA PHE A 454 3.57 -21.87 9.02
C PHE A 454 2.05 -21.57 9.10
N PHE A 455 1.28 -22.18 8.20
CA PHE A 455 -0.17 -22.02 8.15
C PHE A 455 -0.93 -22.96 9.09
N VAL A 456 -0.26 -23.92 9.74
CA VAL A 456 -0.90 -24.86 10.67
C VAL A 456 -1.05 -24.19 12.04
N PRO A 457 -2.29 -23.96 12.51
CA PRO A 457 -2.50 -23.25 13.77
C PRO A 457 -2.11 -24.10 14.97
N ARG A 458 -1.87 -23.46 16.11
CA ARG A 458 -1.63 -24.11 17.41
C ARG A 458 -2.86 -24.03 18.29
N SER A 459 -3.20 -25.14 18.90
CA SER A 459 -4.40 -25.22 19.73
C SER A 459 -4.08 -24.71 21.16
N CYS A 460 -4.85 -23.76 21.69
CA CYS A 460 -4.49 -23.05 22.92
C CYS A 460 -5.68 -22.61 23.80
N MET A 461 -5.37 -22.28 25.05
CA MET A 461 -6.27 -21.52 25.94
C MET A 461 -5.81 -20.06 25.99
N VAL A 462 -6.69 -19.13 25.65
CA VAL A 462 -6.41 -17.69 25.57
C VAL A 462 -7.23 -16.95 26.62
N LYS A 463 -6.59 -16.05 27.38
CA LYS A 463 -7.26 -15.19 28.36
C LYS A 463 -8.08 -14.08 27.67
N TYR A 464 -9.02 -13.46 28.38
CA TYR A 464 -9.80 -12.36 27.82
C TYR A 464 -8.98 -11.15 27.35
N ASN A 465 -7.78 -10.95 27.87
CA ASN A 465 -6.86 -9.88 27.44
C ASN A 465 -6.05 -10.25 26.18
N GLY A 466 -6.40 -11.33 25.47
CA GLY A 466 -5.73 -11.76 24.24
C GLY A 466 -4.44 -12.55 24.43
N GLN A 467 -3.95 -12.71 25.67
CA GLN A 467 -2.73 -13.46 25.94
C GLN A 467 -2.99 -14.98 25.98
N VAL A 468 -2.14 -15.76 25.32
CA VAL A 468 -2.10 -17.22 25.47
C VAL A 468 -1.65 -17.58 26.88
N ASP A 469 -2.45 -18.39 27.58
CA ASP A 469 -2.10 -18.93 28.90
C ASP A 469 -1.24 -20.18 28.75
N TYR A 470 -1.67 -21.11 27.90
CA TYR A 470 -0.93 -22.31 27.55
C TYR A 470 -1.49 -22.98 26.29
N TYR A 471 -0.65 -23.79 25.64
CA TYR A 471 -1.04 -24.63 24.51
C TYR A 471 -1.66 -25.94 24.99
N LEU A 472 -2.64 -26.41 24.22
CA LEU A 472 -3.35 -27.67 24.42
C LEU A 472 -2.67 -28.77 23.59
N ASN A 473 -2.78 -30.01 24.04
CA ASN A 473 -2.30 -31.15 23.26
C ASN A 473 -3.19 -31.33 22.03
N GLU A 474 -2.59 -31.34 20.85
CA GLU A 474 -3.30 -31.34 19.56
C GLU A 474 -3.97 -32.68 19.21
N ASP A 475 -3.57 -33.77 19.86
CA ASP A 475 -4.22 -35.08 19.76
C ASP A 475 -5.29 -35.33 20.84
N ASP A 476 -5.22 -34.60 21.96
CA ASP A 476 -6.14 -34.70 23.09
C ASP A 476 -6.26 -33.37 23.85
N GLU A 477 -7.22 -32.54 23.44
CA GLU A 477 -7.40 -31.18 23.95
C GLU A 477 -7.90 -31.14 25.40
N THR A 478 -8.26 -32.29 25.99
CA THR A 478 -8.52 -32.38 27.43
C THR A 478 -7.24 -32.24 28.27
N LYS A 479 -6.08 -32.18 27.59
CA LYS A 479 -4.76 -31.99 28.18
C LYS A 479 -4.08 -30.74 27.63
N LYS A 480 -3.18 -30.18 28.44
CA LYS A 480 -2.18 -29.21 27.99
C LYS A 480 -1.12 -29.92 27.16
N ALA A 481 -0.29 -29.17 26.44
CA ALA A 481 0.81 -29.71 25.65
C ALA A 481 1.77 -30.59 26.49
N ASP A 482 1.93 -30.30 27.78
CA ASP A 482 2.75 -31.08 28.73
C ASP A 482 2.06 -32.39 29.23
N GLY A 483 0.82 -32.66 28.82
CA GLY A 483 0.05 -33.83 29.19
C GLY A 483 -0.79 -33.70 30.48
N THR A 484 -0.71 -32.59 31.22
CA THR A 484 -1.57 -32.32 32.38
C THR A 484 -2.98 -31.92 31.96
N ALA A 485 -3.97 -31.95 32.87
CA ALA A 485 -5.36 -31.60 32.53
C ALA A 485 -5.49 -30.12 32.08
N SER A 486 -6.33 -29.87 31.06
CA SER A 486 -6.63 -28.53 30.56
C SER A 486 -7.94 -27.96 31.11
N ASP A 487 -8.14 -26.65 30.89
CA ASP A 487 -9.36 -25.90 31.20
C ASP A 487 -10.35 -25.87 30.03
N VAL A 488 -10.18 -26.72 29.01
CA VAL A 488 -10.98 -26.66 27.77
C VAL A 488 -12.49 -26.81 28.02
N ALA A 489 -12.89 -27.51 29.09
CA ALA A 489 -14.28 -27.69 29.53
C ALA A 489 -14.64 -26.87 30.78
N ASN A 490 -13.71 -26.06 31.31
CA ASN A 490 -13.92 -25.28 32.53
C ASN A 490 -14.69 -23.99 32.20
N THR A 491 -16.00 -23.97 32.50
CA THR A 491 -16.87 -22.81 32.26
C THR A 491 -16.52 -21.59 33.11
N SER A 492 -15.79 -21.78 34.22
CA SER A 492 -15.32 -20.69 35.09
C SER A 492 -13.97 -20.10 34.66
N TYR A 493 -13.32 -20.68 33.63
CA TYR A 493 -12.05 -20.18 33.11
C TYR A 493 -12.21 -18.76 32.54
N GLY A 494 -11.27 -17.87 32.83
CA GLY A 494 -11.27 -16.46 32.38
C GLY A 494 -10.77 -16.26 30.95
N GLY A 495 -11.30 -17.01 29.98
CA GLY A 495 -10.81 -17.02 28.60
C GLY A 495 -11.50 -18.04 27.70
N ASN A 496 -10.93 -18.38 26.55
CA ASN A 496 -11.55 -19.29 25.57
C ASN A 496 -10.54 -20.30 25.01
N ALA A 497 -11.03 -21.44 24.54
CA ALA A 497 -10.24 -22.41 23.78
C ALA A 497 -10.24 -22.02 22.30
N MET A 498 -9.06 -21.73 21.75
CA MET A 498 -8.90 -21.13 20.42
C MET A 498 -7.84 -21.87 19.60
N MET A 499 -7.81 -21.56 18.29
CA MET A 499 -6.74 -21.90 17.37
C MET A 499 -5.93 -20.64 17.08
N GLU A 500 -4.67 -20.62 17.49
CA GLU A 500 -3.70 -19.55 17.20
C GLU A 500 -3.12 -19.76 15.80
N TRP A 501 -3.31 -18.78 14.93
CA TRP A 501 -2.69 -18.71 13.61
C TRP A 501 -1.45 -17.82 13.66
N GLY A 502 -0.57 -17.96 12.68
CA GLY A 502 0.69 -17.22 12.62
C GLY A 502 1.83 -17.95 13.31
N ARG A 503 1.97 -19.26 13.08
CA ARG A 503 2.92 -20.11 13.80
C ARG A 503 4.33 -19.51 13.67
N ASP A 504 5.02 -19.43 14.79
CA ASP A 504 6.39 -18.87 14.90
C ASP A 504 6.53 -17.45 14.35
N GLY A 505 5.46 -16.66 14.42
CA GLY A 505 5.42 -15.26 14.00
C GLY A 505 5.20 -15.05 12.50
N LYS A 506 4.98 -16.13 11.74
CA LYS A 506 4.77 -16.09 10.29
C LYS A 506 3.29 -15.92 9.95
N GLN A 507 2.85 -14.71 9.60
CA GLN A 507 1.48 -14.49 9.14
C GLN A 507 1.21 -15.26 7.84
N ILE A 508 -0.08 -15.53 7.57
CA ILE A 508 -0.50 -16.23 6.37
C ILE A 508 -0.90 -15.18 5.34
N TRP A 509 -0.07 -15.02 4.32
CA TRP A 509 -0.28 -14.06 3.26
C TRP A 509 -0.89 -14.74 2.05
N ILE A 510 -2.01 -14.21 1.55
CA ILE A 510 -2.75 -14.78 0.41
C ILE A 510 -2.77 -13.77 -0.72
N LYS A 511 -2.44 -14.22 -1.92
CA LYS A 511 -2.65 -13.50 -3.18
C LYS A 511 -3.60 -14.30 -4.05
N CYS A 512 -4.51 -13.61 -4.73
CA CYS A 512 -5.37 -14.21 -5.74
C CYS A 512 -5.17 -13.46 -7.06
N VAL A 513 -4.95 -14.21 -8.13
CA VAL A 513 -4.79 -13.69 -9.48
C VAL A 513 -5.93 -14.26 -10.33
N PRO A 514 -7.03 -13.50 -10.52
CA PRO A 514 -8.10 -13.90 -11.43
C PRO A 514 -7.59 -14.05 -12.87
N ASP A 515 -8.11 -15.02 -13.59
CA ASP A 515 -7.71 -15.27 -14.97
C ASP A 515 -8.17 -14.15 -15.89
N THR A 516 -7.29 -13.72 -16.79
CA THR A 516 -7.63 -12.67 -17.76
C THR A 516 -8.75 -13.15 -18.69
N GLY A 517 -9.91 -12.50 -18.62
CA GLY A 517 -11.07 -12.83 -19.44
C GLY A 517 -11.97 -13.93 -18.88
N ASP A 518 -11.62 -14.56 -17.75
CA ASP A 518 -12.47 -15.53 -17.03
C ASP A 518 -12.58 -15.17 -15.55
N ALA A 519 -13.67 -14.48 -15.19
CA ALA A 519 -13.90 -14.06 -13.81
C ALA A 519 -14.20 -15.22 -12.84
N PHE A 520 -14.29 -16.46 -13.33
CA PHE A 520 -14.61 -17.65 -12.55
C PHE A 520 -13.44 -18.62 -12.42
N SER A 521 -12.26 -18.24 -12.90
CA SER A 521 -11.02 -18.99 -12.73
C SER A 521 -9.97 -18.07 -12.10
N ALA A 522 -9.09 -18.63 -11.28
CA ALA A 522 -8.07 -17.86 -10.59
C ALA A 522 -6.94 -18.73 -10.07
N THR A 523 -5.78 -18.13 -9.87
CA THR A 523 -4.66 -18.75 -9.17
C THR A 523 -4.49 -18.12 -7.79
N PHE A 524 -4.45 -18.95 -6.76
CA PHE A 524 -4.16 -18.54 -5.39
C PHE A 524 -2.71 -18.88 -5.05
N TYR A 525 -2.07 -17.97 -4.31
CA TYR A 525 -0.77 -18.16 -3.70
C TYR A 525 -0.88 -17.91 -2.21
N VAL A 526 -0.20 -18.73 -1.41
CA VAL A 526 -0.14 -18.63 0.05
C VAL A 526 1.33 -18.63 0.46
N ALA A 527 1.77 -17.57 1.13
CA ALA A 527 3.17 -17.39 1.50
C ALA A 527 3.34 -17.09 2.98
N ASP A 528 4.54 -17.35 3.49
CA ASP A 528 4.91 -17.13 4.89
C ASP A 528 5.35 -15.68 5.21
N ARG A 529 5.30 -14.81 4.20
CA ARG A 529 5.56 -13.37 4.26
C ARG A 529 4.81 -12.63 3.14
N GLN A 530 4.79 -11.30 3.20
CA GLN A 530 4.34 -10.49 2.07
C GLN A 530 5.41 -10.51 0.98
N VAL A 531 5.18 -11.27 -0.10
CA VAL A 531 6.14 -11.41 -1.21
C VAL A 531 6.09 -10.20 -2.16
N ASP A 532 4.89 -9.64 -2.38
CA ASP A 532 4.67 -8.37 -3.07
C ASP A 532 3.42 -7.66 -2.52
N SER A 533 3.10 -6.48 -3.05
CA SER A 533 2.00 -5.64 -2.56
C SER A 533 0.61 -6.26 -2.69
N ASP A 534 0.43 -7.27 -3.55
CA ASP A 534 -0.86 -7.92 -3.79
C ASP A 534 -1.10 -9.10 -2.81
N PHE A 535 -0.09 -9.48 -2.03
CA PHE A 535 -0.27 -10.42 -0.94
C PHE A 535 -0.90 -9.72 0.26
N HIS A 536 -1.91 -10.34 0.85
CA HIS A 536 -2.63 -9.79 2.00
C HIS A 536 -2.83 -10.82 3.12
N ALA A 537 -2.62 -10.38 4.37
CA ALA A 537 -2.85 -11.18 5.57
C ALA A 537 -4.07 -10.66 6.35
N TRP A 538 -5.24 -10.63 5.71
CA TRP A 538 -6.44 -9.95 6.25
C TRP A 538 -6.88 -10.40 7.65
N SER A 539 -6.67 -11.67 7.99
CA SER A 539 -7.00 -12.20 9.33
C SER A 539 -6.06 -11.70 10.42
N PHE A 540 -4.93 -11.07 10.07
CA PHE A 540 -3.85 -10.62 10.95
C PHE A 540 -3.84 -9.10 11.13
N TYR A 541 -4.99 -8.45 11.02
CA TYR A 541 -5.12 -7.03 11.38
C TYR A 541 -5.90 -6.88 12.69
N ASP A 542 -5.34 -6.11 13.60
CA ASP A 542 -6.02 -5.73 14.84
C ASP A 542 -7.14 -4.68 14.57
N PRO A 543 -7.95 -4.34 15.59
CA PRO A 543 -8.99 -3.32 15.46
C PRO A 543 -8.48 -1.91 15.09
N ASP A 544 -7.20 -1.61 15.30
CA ASP A 544 -6.57 -0.33 14.98
C ASP A 544 -5.94 -0.31 13.59
N GLY A 545 -5.90 -1.45 12.90
CA GLY A 545 -5.35 -1.59 11.57
C GLY A 545 -3.86 -1.89 11.53
N ASN A 546 -3.29 -2.32 12.65
CA ASN A 546 -1.93 -2.80 12.71
C ASN A 546 -1.86 -4.28 12.34
N LEU A 547 -0.82 -4.67 11.62
CA LEU A 547 -0.51 -6.07 11.39
C LEU A 547 -0.03 -6.70 12.70
N ILE A 548 -0.58 -7.86 13.05
CA ILE A 548 -0.25 -8.60 14.27
C ILE A 548 0.37 -9.96 13.94
N PRO A 549 1.24 -10.51 14.81
CA PRO A 549 1.89 -11.80 14.56
C PRO A 549 0.89 -12.97 14.63
N HIS A 550 -0.17 -12.84 15.42
CA HIS A 550 -1.12 -13.91 15.68
C HIS A 550 -2.56 -13.45 15.61
N CYS A 551 -3.42 -14.31 15.07
CA CYS A 551 -4.86 -14.16 15.18
C CYS A 551 -5.50 -15.47 15.64
N TYR A 552 -6.75 -15.44 16.10
CA TYR A 552 -7.35 -16.60 16.77
C TYR A 552 -8.77 -16.89 16.27
N THR A 553 -9.01 -18.15 15.91
CA THR A 553 -10.36 -18.65 15.58
C THR A 553 -10.86 -19.60 16.65
N ALA A 554 -12.16 -19.62 16.90
CA ALA A 554 -12.74 -20.50 17.90
C ALA A 554 -12.64 -21.97 17.52
N LYS A 555 -12.34 -22.84 18.50
CA LYS A 555 -12.37 -24.29 18.31
C LYS A 555 -13.77 -24.85 18.14
N TYR A 556 -14.74 -24.24 18.81
CA TYR A 556 -16.11 -24.71 18.85
C TYR A 556 -17.09 -23.63 18.38
N ASN A 557 -18.25 -24.06 17.87
CA ASN A 557 -19.45 -23.23 17.80
C ASN A 557 -19.69 -22.54 19.15
N GLY A 558 -20.15 -21.29 19.11
CA GLY A 558 -20.25 -20.45 20.29
C GLY A 558 -21.30 -20.97 21.28
N VAL A 559 -20.98 -20.88 22.57
CA VAL A 559 -21.86 -21.25 23.69
C VAL A 559 -22.12 -20.02 24.53
N ASN A 560 -23.32 -19.89 25.12
CA ASN A 560 -23.61 -18.79 26.04
C ASN A 560 -23.30 -19.21 27.48
N ILE A 561 -22.32 -18.57 28.09
CA ILE A 561 -21.99 -18.73 29.51
C ILE A 561 -22.03 -17.35 30.14
N SER A 562 -23.02 -17.11 31.01
CA SER A 562 -23.21 -15.84 31.72
C SER A 562 -23.24 -14.62 30.80
N SER A 563 -24.03 -14.69 29.72
CA SER A 563 -24.18 -13.62 28.72
C SER A 563 -22.89 -13.28 27.97
N LYS A 564 -21.99 -14.25 27.83
CA LYS A 564 -20.82 -14.19 26.96
C LYS A 564 -20.87 -15.32 25.94
N LEU A 565 -20.53 -15.03 24.69
CA LEU A 565 -20.30 -16.03 23.65
C LEU A 565 -18.92 -16.59 23.95
N ARG A 566 -18.80 -17.89 24.11
CA ARG A 566 -17.57 -18.55 24.56
C ARG A 566 -17.24 -19.72 23.66
N SER A 567 -15.97 -20.09 23.60
CA SER A 567 -15.53 -21.34 23.00
C SER A 567 -15.02 -22.25 24.12
N ILE A 568 -15.92 -23.09 24.62
CA ILE A 568 -15.70 -24.01 25.76
C ILE A 568 -16.37 -25.34 25.45
N SER A 569 -15.69 -26.43 25.79
CA SER A 569 -16.09 -27.81 25.54
C SER A 569 -17.21 -28.31 26.49
N GLY A 570 -17.96 -29.32 26.05
CA GLY A 570 -18.99 -30.01 26.82
C GLY A 570 -20.30 -29.23 26.99
N GLN A 571 -20.52 -28.19 26.17
CA GLN A 571 -21.67 -27.30 26.31
C GLN A 571 -22.64 -27.44 25.14
N SER A 572 -23.91 -27.13 25.39
CA SER A 572 -24.91 -26.95 24.32
C SER A 572 -24.66 -25.63 23.59
N ILE A 573 -24.62 -25.68 22.26
CA ILE A 573 -24.30 -24.52 21.43
C ILE A 573 -25.43 -23.49 21.44
N LEU A 574 -25.06 -22.22 21.36
CA LEU A 574 -25.99 -21.09 21.30
C LEU A 574 -26.85 -21.20 20.03
N ASN A 575 -28.16 -21.04 20.18
CA ASN A 575 -29.13 -21.07 19.09
C ASN A 575 -30.37 -20.24 19.46
N ASN A 576 -31.31 -20.04 18.53
CA ASN A 576 -32.54 -19.27 18.75
C ASN A 576 -32.31 -17.84 19.26
N VAL A 577 -31.20 -17.23 18.84
CA VAL A 577 -30.81 -15.86 19.21
C VAL A 577 -30.60 -15.01 17.96
N ALA A 578 -30.93 -13.73 18.03
CA ALA A 578 -30.71 -12.77 16.94
C ALA A 578 -29.23 -12.39 16.85
N GLY A 579 -28.74 -12.06 15.65
CA GLY A 579 -27.33 -11.74 15.43
C GLY A 579 -26.82 -10.58 16.30
N SER A 580 -27.65 -9.58 16.59
CA SER A 580 -27.27 -8.46 17.47
C SER A 580 -26.96 -8.90 18.90
N THR A 581 -27.66 -9.93 19.39
CA THR A 581 -27.43 -10.49 20.71
C THR A 581 -26.18 -11.37 20.72
N GLU A 582 -25.90 -12.11 19.64
CA GLU A 582 -24.65 -12.85 19.49
C GLU A 582 -23.44 -11.92 19.49
N VAL A 583 -23.51 -10.80 18.76
CA VAL A 583 -22.47 -9.77 18.80
C VAL A 583 -22.31 -9.20 20.20
N THR A 584 -23.41 -8.90 20.90
CA THR A 584 -23.36 -8.44 22.30
C THR A 584 -22.66 -9.44 23.21
N TYR A 585 -22.95 -10.74 23.05
CA TYR A 585 -22.32 -11.80 23.80
C TYR A 585 -20.85 -11.99 23.43
N ALA A 586 -20.48 -11.85 22.15
CA ALA A 586 -19.10 -11.92 21.71
C ALA A 586 -18.27 -10.77 22.26
N THR A 587 -18.76 -9.53 22.13
CA THR A 587 -18.05 -8.33 22.58
C THR A 587 -17.96 -8.21 24.10
N ALA A 588 -18.82 -8.91 24.85
CA ALA A 588 -18.69 -9.04 26.31
C ALA A 588 -17.43 -9.80 26.78
N ASN A 589 -16.65 -10.38 25.86
CA ASN A 589 -15.32 -10.92 26.17
C ASN A 589 -14.23 -9.83 26.21
N ASN A 590 -14.45 -8.64 25.63
CA ASN A 590 -13.48 -7.55 25.65
C ASN A 590 -13.30 -7.00 27.08
N VAL A 591 -12.05 -6.77 27.46
CA VAL A 591 -11.67 -6.24 28.79
C VAL A 591 -11.13 -4.81 28.72
N ASN A 592 -10.94 -4.29 27.52
CA ASN A 592 -10.57 -2.90 27.24
C ASN A 592 -11.64 -2.26 26.32
N SER A 593 -11.39 -1.02 25.87
CA SER A 593 -12.32 -0.27 25.02
C SER A 593 -12.29 -0.67 23.54
N LYS A 594 -11.38 -1.56 23.12
CA LYS A 594 -11.21 -2.02 21.75
C LYS A 594 -11.96 -3.33 21.53
N THR A 595 -12.39 -3.57 20.29
CA THR A 595 -13.15 -4.77 19.91
C THR A 595 -12.22 -5.86 19.41
N GLU A 596 -11.40 -6.42 20.30
CA GLU A 596 -10.50 -7.54 19.96
C GLU A 596 -11.29 -8.84 19.75
N TRP A 597 -12.27 -9.11 20.63
CA TRP A 597 -13.21 -10.22 20.54
C TRP A 597 -14.47 -9.83 19.77
N TYR A 598 -14.79 -10.64 18.76
CA TYR A 598 -15.99 -10.50 17.97
C TYR A 598 -16.56 -11.86 17.56
N THR A 599 -17.68 -11.89 16.85
CA THR A 599 -18.09 -13.09 16.11
C THR A 599 -17.10 -13.36 14.98
N GLU A 600 -17.05 -14.59 14.46
CA GLU A 600 -16.22 -14.93 13.31
C GLU A 600 -16.43 -14.00 12.12
N VAL A 601 -15.37 -13.77 11.35
CA VAL A 601 -15.31 -12.75 10.30
C VAL A 601 -14.99 -13.36 8.93
N PHE A 602 -15.31 -12.61 7.88
CA PHE A 602 -15.10 -13.02 6.49
C PHE A 602 -13.64 -13.36 6.19
N ALA A 603 -12.69 -12.59 6.72
CA ALA A 603 -11.26 -12.84 6.55
C ALA A 603 -10.84 -14.25 7.04
N ASP A 604 -11.27 -14.63 8.25
CA ASP A 604 -10.98 -15.95 8.82
C ASP A 604 -11.56 -17.07 7.95
N ARG A 605 -12.79 -16.88 7.47
CA ARG A 605 -13.48 -17.85 6.62
C ARG A 605 -12.73 -18.06 5.30
N MET A 606 -12.36 -16.97 4.63
CA MET A 606 -11.63 -17.05 3.36
C MET A 606 -10.24 -17.66 3.53
N MET A 607 -9.50 -17.25 4.57
CA MET A 607 -8.19 -17.82 4.86
C MET A 607 -8.28 -19.35 5.03
N ILE A 608 -9.19 -19.82 5.89
CA ILE A 608 -9.34 -21.26 6.15
C ILE A 608 -9.84 -22.00 4.91
N ASP A 609 -10.80 -21.44 4.17
CA ASP A 609 -11.34 -22.07 2.96
C ASP A 609 -10.24 -22.21 1.88
N VAL A 610 -9.40 -21.19 1.66
CA VAL A 610 -8.24 -21.26 0.76
C VAL A 610 -7.26 -22.33 1.20
N LEU A 611 -6.92 -22.41 2.49
CA LEU A 611 -6.00 -23.43 3.01
C LEU A 611 -6.56 -24.84 2.84
N LEU A 612 -7.86 -25.06 3.03
CA LEU A 612 -8.51 -26.36 2.82
C LEU A 612 -8.46 -26.80 1.35
N LEU A 613 -8.73 -25.88 0.42
CA LEU A 613 -8.62 -26.15 -1.02
C LEU A 613 -7.16 -26.43 -1.42
N MET A 614 -6.23 -25.67 -0.87
CA MET A 614 -4.80 -25.83 -1.11
C MET A 614 -4.35 -27.22 -0.66
N ILE A 615 -4.58 -27.62 0.59
CA ILE A 615 -4.08 -28.91 1.07
C ILE A 615 -4.88 -30.09 0.50
N GLY A 616 -6.16 -29.89 0.17
CA GLY A 616 -7.07 -30.95 -0.28
C GLY A 616 -7.09 -31.20 -1.79
N ARG A 617 -6.72 -30.21 -2.61
CA ARG A 617 -6.83 -30.23 -4.09
C ARG A 617 -8.20 -30.75 -4.57
N ASN A 618 -9.26 -30.35 -3.89
CA ASN A 618 -10.60 -30.78 -4.20
C ASN A 618 -11.61 -29.71 -3.79
N MET A 619 -12.46 -29.30 -4.74
CA MET A 619 -13.49 -28.32 -4.48
C MET A 619 -14.61 -28.87 -3.57
N ASN A 620 -14.80 -30.19 -3.53
CA ASN A 620 -15.71 -30.86 -2.60
C ASN A 620 -15.00 -31.18 -1.27
N VAL A 621 -14.97 -30.21 -0.37
CA VAL A 621 -14.33 -30.34 0.95
C VAL A 621 -14.97 -31.41 1.84
N GLN A 622 -16.28 -31.68 1.66
CA GLN A 622 -16.98 -32.73 2.39
C GLN A 622 -16.47 -34.11 1.99
N ALA A 623 -16.31 -34.36 0.69
CA ALA A 623 -15.73 -35.61 0.20
C ALA A 623 -14.26 -35.79 0.61
N GLN A 624 -13.51 -34.69 0.70
CA GLN A 624 -12.08 -34.72 1.02
C GLN A 624 -11.79 -34.92 2.52
N PHE A 625 -12.54 -34.23 3.39
CA PHE A 625 -12.26 -34.14 4.82
C PHE A 625 -13.38 -34.69 5.73
N GLY A 626 -14.53 -35.05 5.17
CA GLY A 626 -15.65 -35.68 5.85
C GLY A 626 -16.93 -34.87 5.77
N ASN A 627 -18.07 -35.55 5.81
CA ASN A 627 -19.39 -34.93 5.58
C ASN A 627 -19.79 -33.94 6.69
N GLY A 628 -19.25 -34.12 7.91
CA GLY A 628 -19.73 -33.39 9.09
C GLY A 628 -21.15 -33.79 9.47
N HIS A 629 -21.76 -33.07 10.41
CA HIS A 629 -23.11 -33.40 10.87
C HIS A 629 -24.13 -32.81 9.90
N TYR A 630 -24.25 -33.41 8.72
CA TYR A 630 -24.93 -32.83 7.55
C TYR A 630 -26.43 -33.17 7.46
N THR A 631 -26.90 -34.17 8.22
CA THR A 631 -28.30 -34.64 8.15
C THR A 631 -28.77 -35.22 9.50
N GLY A 632 -30.09 -35.34 9.67
CA GLY A 632 -30.75 -35.88 10.87
C GLY A 632 -31.23 -34.83 11.89
N GLY A 633 -30.98 -33.55 11.63
CA GLY A 633 -31.43 -32.42 12.44
C GLY A 633 -32.86 -31.99 12.13
N SER A 634 -33.64 -31.71 13.17
CA SER A 634 -34.97 -31.09 13.04
C SER A 634 -35.33 -30.14 14.18
N GLN A 635 -34.48 -30.08 15.23
CA GLN A 635 -34.69 -29.29 16.44
C GLN A 635 -33.38 -29.11 17.20
N ALA A 636 -33.31 -28.11 18.10
CA ALA A 636 -32.10 -27.74 18.84
C ALA A 636 -31.41 -28.90 19.58
N SER A 637 -32.18 -29.87 20.09
CA SER A 637 -31.62 -31.03 20.81
C SER A 637 -30.86 -32.02 19.92
N HIS A 638 -30.93 -31.87 18.60
CA HIS A 638 -30.13 -32.69 17.66
C HIS A 638 -28.75 -32.08 17.40
N LEU A 639 -28.52 -30.81 17.73
CA LEU A 639 -27.22 -30.18 17.58
C LEU A 639 -26.19 -30.89 18.45
N LEU A 640 -25.01 -31.15 17.89
CA LEU A 640 -23.87 -31.67 18.65
C LEU A 640 -23.43 -30.65 19.70
N GLN A 641 -23.15 -31.14 20.90
CA GLN A 641 -22.47 -30.36 21.93
C GLN A 641 -21.03 -30.07 21.50
N THR A 642 -20.44 -29.03 22.08
CA THR A 642 -19.02 -28.72 21.85
C THR A 642 -18.12 -29.80 22.44
N GLY A 643 -16.99 -30.08 21.79
CA GLY A 643 -15.94 -30.95 22.31
C GLY A 643 -16.18 -32.45 22.12
N THR A 644 -17.05 -32.83 21.19
CA THR A 644 -17.29 -34.24 20.86
C THR A 644 -16.07 -34.90 20.19
N MET A 645 -15.09 -34.10 19.77
CA MET A 645 -13.89 -34.49 19.06
C MET A 645 -12.61 -33.95 19.76
N ASN A 646 -12.66 -33.63 21.06
CA ASN A 646 -11.47 -33.21 21.82
C ASN A 646 -10.32 -34.23 21.76
N GLY A 647 -10.65 -35.53 21.84
CA GLY A 647 -9.68 -36.63 21.75
C GLY A 647 -9.35 -37.05 20.31
N LYS A 648 -9.53 -36.13 19.36
CA LYS A 648 -9.16 -36.29 17.96
C LYS A 648 -8.10 -35.24 17.63
N GLY A 649 -7.20 -35.63 16.73
CA GLY A 649 -6.18 -34.74 16.17
C GLY A 649 -6.77 -33.51 15.47
N MET A 650 -5.89 -32.70 14.90
CA MET A 650 -6.25 -31.45 14.21
C MET A 650 -7.22 -31.65 13.03
N PHE A 651 -7.29 -32.86 12.47
CA PHE A 651 -8.26 -33.25 11.46
C PHE A 651 -8.98 -34.54 11.83
N TYR A 652 -10.29 -34.57 11.61
CA TYR A 652 -11.11 -35.77 11.76
C TYR A 652 -12.39 -35.63 10.93
N GLY A 653 -12.79 -36.71 10.27
CA GLY A 653 -14.05 -36.76 9.56
C GLY A 653 -14.45 -38.18 9.21
N THR A 654 -15.75 -38.38 8.98
CA THR A 654 -16.33 -39.67 8.60
C THR A 654 -17.44 -39.47 7.57
N ASN A 655 -17.82 -40.54 6.88
CA ASN A 655 -19.02 -40.56 6.02
C ASN A 655 -20.28 -41.01 6.78
N GLY A 656 -20.21 -41.10 8.11
CA GLY A 656 -21.32 -41.54 8.95
C GLY A 656 -22.30 -40.42 9.26
N THR A 657 -23.59 -40.78 9.38
CA THR A 657 -24.65 -39.86 9.82
C THR A 657 -24.50 -39.48 11.30
N GLY A 658 -24.84 -38.24 11.66
CA GLY A 658 -24.81 -37.80 13.06
C GLY A 658 -23.41 -37.59 13.64
N LYS A 659 -22.38 -37.46 12.79
CA LYS A 659 -20.97 -37.29 13.21
C LYS A 659 -20.48 -35.91 12.84
N GLY A 660 -19.68 -35.27 13.69
CA GLY A 660 -19.03 -34.00 13.39
C GLY A 660 -17.84 -34.15 12.45
N VAL A 661 -17.27 -33.01 12.09
CA VAL A 661 -16.00 -32.88 11.35
C VAL A 661 -15.06 -31.95 12.10
N LYS A 662 -13.76 -32.17 12.01
CA LYS A 662 -12.73 -31.32 12.60
C LYS A 662 -11.70 -30.98 11.53
N VAL A 663 -11.41 -29.69 11.36
CA VAL A 663 -10.36 -29.19 10.46
C VAL A 663 -9.53 -28.15 11.17
N PHE A 664 -8.21 -28.24 11.06
CA PHE A 664 -7.29 -27.33 11.76
C PHE A 664 -7.64 -27.12 13.25
N GLY A 665 -8.07 -28.17 13.95
CA GLY A 665 -8.46 -28.10 15.36
C GLY A 665 -9.89 -27.58 15.63
N MET A 666 -10.58 -27.04 14.62
CA MET A 666 -11.93 -26.49 14.76
C MET A 666 -13.00 -27.56 14.51
N GLU A 667 -13.88 -27.78 15.49
CA GLU A 667 -15.02 -28.68 15.39
C GLU A 667 -16.18 -28.04 14.62
N ASN A 668 -16.82 -28.85 13.77
CA ASN A 668 -18.02 -28.52 13.01
C ASN A 668 -17.88 -27.21 12.22
N TYR A 669 -16.71 -27.05 11.57
CA TYR A 669 -16.46 -25.91 10.69
C TYR A 669 -17.49 -25.83 9.54
N TRP A 670 -18.03 -26.98 9.16
CA TRP A 670 -19.28 -27.16 8.40
C TRP A 670 -20.18 -28.23 9.02
N GLY A 671 -21.44 -28.21 8.59
CA GLY A 671 -22.51 -29.01 9.15
C GLY A 671 -22.84 -28.63 10.59
N ASN A 672 -23.74 -29.37 11.20
CA ASN A 672 -24.30 -29.14 12.53
C ASN A 672 -25.15 -27.87 12.65
N GLN A 673 -24.57 -26.69 12.41
CA GLN A 673 -25.21 -25.39 12.61
C GLN A 673 -24.64 -24.34 11.65
N TRP A 674 -25.51 -23.56 11.01
CA TRP A 674 -25.11 -22.35 10.30
C TRP A 674 -24.46 -21.34 11.23
N ARG A 675 -23.35 -20.76 10.80
CA ARG A 675 -22.65 -19.73 11.56
C ARG A 675 -22.68 -18.39 10.85
N ARG A 676 -23.11 -17.35 11.56
CA ARG A 676 -23.08 -15.97 11.05
C ARG A 676 -21.63 -15.49 10.93
N THR A 677 -21.29 -14.96 9.76
CA THR A 677 -19.95 -14.47 9.46
C THR A 677 -20.00 -12.97 9.25
N ALA A 678 -19.30 -12.23 10.11
CA ALA A 678 -19.25 -10.79 10.03
C ALA A 678 -18.44 -10.31 8.83
N GLY A 679 -18.87 -9.19 8.26
CA GLY A 679 -18.21 -8.63 7.08
C GLY A 679 -18.72 -9.17 5.75
N TRP A 680 -19.76 -10.01 5.68
CA TRP A 680 -20.31 -10.46 4.38
C TRP A 680 -21.83 -10.33 4.33
N LEU A 681 -22.33 -9.57 3.35
CA LEU A 681 -23.75 -9.30 3.15
C LEU A 681 -24.16 -9.40 1.68
N ASN A 682 -25.45 -9.67 1.46
CA ASN A 682 -26.11 -9.41 0.18
C ASN A 682 -27.18 -8.34 0.38
N VAL A 683 -26.93 -7.13 -0.14
CA VAL A 683 -27.80 -5.96 -0.03
C VAL A 683 -28.54 -5.79 -1.33
N SER A 684 -29.79 -6.28 -1.37
CA SER A 684 -30.68 -6.19 -2.54
C SER A 684 -30.02 -6.70 -3.83
N GLY A 685 -29.38 -7.87 -3.76
CA GLY A 685 -28.68 -8.49 -4.90
C GLY A 685 -27.27 -7.98 -5.14
N THR A 686 -26.74 -7.10 -4.28
CA THR A 686 -25.35 -6.66 -4.32
C THR A 686 -24.59 -7.26 -3.16
N GLN A 687 -23.64 -8.16 -3.46
CA GLN A 687 -22.76 -8.71 -2.44
C GLN A 687 -21.71 -7.68 -2.01
N LYS A 688 -21.52 -7.57 -0.70
CA LYS A 688 -20.59 -6.65 -0.07
C LYS A 688 -19.75 -7.36 0.96
N ILE A 689 -18.46 -7.02 1.00
CA ILE A 689 -17.50 -7.61 1.92
C ILE A 689 -16.75 -6.55 2.74
N LYS A 690 -16.25 -6.99 3.88
CA LYS A 690 -15.33 -6.26 4.74
C LYS A 690 -14.38 -7.27 5.37
N TRP A 691 -13.09 -7.06 5.16
CA TRP A 691 -12.04 -7.99 5.59
C TRP A 691 -11.65 -7.73 7.04
N THR A 692 -11.38 -6.47 7.40
CA THR A 692 -10.81 -6.09 8.70
C THR A 692 -11.79 -5.24 9.51
N TRP A 693 -11.61 -5.18 10.84
CA TRP A 693 -12.40 -4.26 11.67
C TRP A 693 -12.07 -2.79 11.35
N SER A 694 -10.79 -2.49 11.16
CA SER A 694 -10.29 -1.17 10.76
C SER A 694 -10.61 -0.87 9.29
N LYS A 695 -9.99 0.15 8.69
CA LYS A 695 -10.10 0.47 7.26
C LYS A 695 -8.91 -0.02 6.43
N ALA A 696 -8.05 -0.88 7.00
CA ALA A 696 -6.86 -1.40 6.33
C ALA A 696 -7.20 -2.19 5.05
N ASP A 697 -8.43 -2.66 4.93
CA ASP A 697 -8.94 -3.37 3.76
C ASP A 697 -9.45 -2.45 2.63
N GLY A 698 -9.30 -1.12 2.77
CA GLY A 698 -9.79 -0.14 1.80
C GLY A 698 -11.29 0.14 1.90
N SER A 699 -12.00 -0.43 2.88
CA SER A 699 -13.39 -0.07 3.16
C SER A 699 -13.51 1.30 3.86
N ASN A 700 -14.68 1.92 3.77
CA ASN A 700 -14.94 3.26 4.31
C ASN A 700 -15.53 3.25 5.73
N GLN A 701 -15.64 2.09 6.37
CA GLN A 701 -16.29 1.91 7.68
C GLN A 701 -15.38 1.21 8.69
N VAL A 702 -15.42 1.66 9.94
CA VAL A 702 -14.85 0.94 11.08
C VAL A 702 -15.92 0.04 11.68
N GLY A 703 -15.53 -1.18 12.03
CA GLY A 703 -16.40 -2.19 12.62
C GLY A 703 -17.29 -2.89 11.61
N TYR A 704 -17.89 -3.99 12.07
CA TYR A 704 -18.85 -4.77 11.28
C TYR A 704 -20.28 -4.39 11.65
N ASP A 705 -21.13 -4.13 10.66
CA ASP A 705 -22.55 -3.84 10.84
C ASP A 705 -23.47 -4.78 10.03
N ALA A 706 -24.77 -4.57 10.18
CA ALA A 706 -25.83 -5.32 9.49
C ALA A 706 -26.34 -4.65 8.20
N THR A 707 -25.77 -3.50 7.81
CA THR A 707 -26.25 -2.69 6.67
C THR A 707 -25.34 -2.82 5.45
N GLY A 708 -24.07 -3.13 5.65
CA GLY A 708 -23.04 -3.13 4.61
C GLY A 708 -22.77 -1.72 4.06
N SER A 709 -23.05 -0.68 4.84
CA SER A 709 -22.63 0.68 4.50
C SER A 709 -21.10 0.76 4.54
N GLY A 710 -20.49 1.52 3.65
CA GLY A 710 -19.03 1.65 3.57
C GLY A 710 -18.24 0.38 3.24
N TYR A 711 -18.87 -0.79 3.12
CA TYR A 711 -18.22 -2.05 2.74
C TYR A 711 -17.83 -2.06 1.26
N ILE A 712 -16.86 -2.90 0.92
CA ILE A 712 -16.39 -3.12 -0.44
C ILE A 712 -17.52 -3.80 -1.23
N THR A 713 -17.92 -3.19 -2.34
CA THR A 713 -18.95 -3.72 -3.22
C THR A 713 -18.34 -4.60 -4.29
N ILE A 714 -18.82 -5.84 -4.43
CA ILE A 714 -18.31 -6.77 -5.43
C ILE A 714 -19.11 -6.61 -6.72
N ALA A 715 -18.46 -6.02 -7.73
CA ALA A 715 -19.06 -5.75 -9.02
C ALA A 715 -19.54 -7.04 -9.70
N SER A 716 -20.76 -7.00 -10.26
CA SER A 716 -21.39 -8.13 -10.97
C SER A 716 -21.41 -9.46 -10.19
N ALA A 717 -21.54 -9.39 -8.86
CA ALA A 717 -21.64 -10.57 -7.99
C ALA A 717 -23.07 -10.85 -7.49
N THR A 718 -24.10 -10.48 -8.25
CA THR A 718 -25.48 -10.78 -7.90
C THR A 718 -25.72 -12.29 -7.89
N PRO A 719 -26.17 -12.89 -6.77
CA PRO A 719 -26.55 -14.30 -6.75
C PRO A 719 -27.71 -14.60 -7.71
N THR A 720 -27.58 -15.67 -8.50
CA THR A 720 -28.54 -16.10 -9.55
C THR A 720 -28.73 -17.61 -9.54
N GLY A 721 -29.63 -18.14 -10.37
CA GLY A 721 -29.94 -19.57 -10.44
C GLY A 721 -31.07 -19.98 -9.50
N THR A 722 -31.03 -21.21 -8.99
CA THR A 722 -32.05 -21.75 -8.08
C THR A 722 -31.55 -21.66 -6.65
N SER A 723 -32.06 -20.72 -5.87
CA SER A 723 -31.71 -20.59 -4.44
C SER A 723 -31.96 -21.90 -3.70
N GLY A 724 -30.96 -22.35 -2.94
CA GLY A 724 -30.96 -23.63 -2.25
C GLY A 724 -30.41 -24.80 -3.05
N ASN A 725 -29.83 -24.54 -4.23
CA ASN A 725 -29.05 -25.52 -4.98
C ASN A 725 -27.54 -25.31 -4.75
N CYS A 726 -26.71 -26.27 -5.12
CA CYS A 726 -25.25 -26.09 -5.14
C CYS A 726 -24.84 -24.96 -6.09
N TYR A 727 -23.82 -24.18 -5.75
CA TYR A 727 -23.27 -23.19 -6.66
C TYR A 727 -22.24 -23.79 -7.62
N ASN A 728 -22.25 -23.29 -8.86
CA ASN A 728 -21.31 -23.70 -9.92
C ASN A 728 -20.40 -22.57 -10.40
N LYS A 729 -20.64 -21.33 -9.96
CA LYS A 729 -19.80 -20.17 -10.27
C LYS A 729 -19.56 -19.36 -9.00
N ALA A 730 -18.30 -18.98 -8.80
CA ALA A 730 -17.85 -18.01 -7.82
C ALA A 730 -16.90 -17.03 -8.50
N LYS A 731 -16.98 -15.76 -8.12
CA LYS A 731 -16.04 -14.72 -8.57
C LYS A 731 -14.84 -14.67 -7.66
N TYR A 732 -13.69 -14.42 -8.26
CA TYR A 732 -12.42 -14.26 -7.57
C TYR A 732 -11.96 -12.81 -7.64
N GLY A 733 -11.71 -12.20 -6.49
CA GLY A 733 -11.15 -10.86 -6.39
C GLY A 733 -9.65 -10.90 -6.19
N SER A 734 -8.92 -9.91 -6.71
CA SER A 734 -7.48 -9.77 -6.46
C SER A 734 -7.15 -9.58 -4.98
N ASP A 735 -8.13 -9.13 -4.19
CA ASP A 735 -8.08 -9.04 -2.74
C ASP A 735 -8.12 -10.40 -2.01
N GLY A 736 -8.22 -11.52 -2.74
CA GLY A 736 -8.32 -12.86 -2.18
C GLY A 736 -9.74 -13.36 -1.95
N SER A 737 -10.77 -12.58 -2.35
CA SER A 737 -12.17 -12.96 -2.12
C SER A 737 -12.62 -14.08 -3.07
N MET A 738 -13.44 -15.00 -2.54
CA MET A 738 -14.13 -16.03 -3.32
C MET A 738 -15.64 -15.92 -3.05
N ILE A 739 -16.39 -15.44 -4.04
CA ILE A 739 -17.77 -14.99 -3.88
C ILE A 739 -18.73 -15.80 -4.76
N PRO A 740 -19.55 -16.72 -4.22
CA PRO A 740 -20.52 -17.49 -4.99
C PRO A 740 -21.56 -16.60 -5.71
N THR A 741 -21.84 -16.87 -6.98
CA THR A 741 -22.74 -16.05 -7.81
C THR A 741 -23.85 -16.81 -8.52
N THR A 742 -23.72 -18.12 -8.75
CA THR A 742 -24.72 -18.88 -9.52
C THR A 742 -24.98 -20.24 -8.91
N ALA A 743 -26.24 -20.49 -8.53
CA ALA A 743 -26.74 -21.72 -7.95
C ALA A 743 -27.35 -22.66 -9.02
N SER A 744 -26.49 -23.29 -9.81
CA SER A 744 -26.87 -24.25 -10.87
C SER A 744 -26.01 -25.52 -10.89
N GLY A 745 -25.27 -25.80 -9.82
CA GLY A 745 -24.40 -26.97 -9.67
C GLY A 745 -25.11 -28.19 -9.09
N SER A 746 -24.32 -29.16 -8.61
CA SER A 746 -24.80 -30.33 -7.87
C SER A 746 -23.83 -30.75 -6.76
N GLU A 747 -24.25 -31.67 -5.89
CA GLU A 747 -23.45 -32.26 -4.81
C GLU A 747 -22.22 -33.04 -5.30
N THR A 748 -22.09 -33.24 -6.62
CA THR A 748 -20.98 -33.98 -7.26
C THR A 748 -20.28 -33.20 -8.36
N THR A 749 -20.69 -31.96 -8.64
CA THR A 749 -20.09 -31.12 -9.70
C THR A 749 -19.78 -29.72 -9.21
N TYR A 750 -18.71 -29.14 -9.76
CA TYR A 750 -18.19 -27.83 -9.42
C TYR A 750 -17.87 -27.68 -7.92
N TYR A 751 -18.58 -26.80 -7.20
CA TYR A 751 -18.26 -26.46 -5.81
C TYR A 751 -18.89 -27.40 -4.79
N CYS A 752 -19.94 -28.15 -5.15
CA CYS A 752 -20.64 -29.09 -4.26
C CYS A 752 -21.17 -28.49 -2.94
N ASP A 753 -21.26 -27.16 -2.87
CA ASP A 753 -21.61 -26.39 -1.68
C ASP A 753 -22.90 -25.61 -1.97
N GLY A 754 -23.84 -25.53 -1.02
CA GLY A 754 -25.14 -24.87 -1.22
C GLY A 754 -25.07 -23.33 -1.29
N LEU A 755 -25.94 -22.71 -2.09
CA LEU A 755 -26.12 -21.25 -2.14
C LEU A 755 -27.60 -20.87 -2.05
N TRP A 756 -27.98 -20.18 -0.98
CA TRP A 756 -29.31 -19.59 -0.81
C TRP A 756 -29.22 -18.08 -0.90
N PHE A 757 -30.17 -17.44 -1.57
CA PHE A 757 -30.14 -15.99 -1.72
C PHE A 757 -31.55 -15.38 -1.84
N ASN A 758 -31.70 -14.17 -1.32
CA ASN A 758 -32.87 -13.33 -1.54
C ASN A 758 -32.43 -11.92 -1.98
N ASN A 759 -32.56 -11.61 -3.25
CA ASN A 759 -32.10 -10.33 -3.80
C ASN A 759 -33.08 -9.16 -3.57
N GLY A 760 -34.23 -9.40 -2.91
CA GLY A 760 -35.22 -8.37 -2.62
C GLY A 760 -35.00 -7.64 -1.29
N GLN A 761 -33.97 -8.00 -0.50
CA GLN A 761 -33.72 -7.42 0.82
C GLN A 761 -32.23 -7.40 1.18
N SER A 762 -31.91 -6.90 2.38
CA SER A 762 -30.58 -7.00 2.97
C SER A 762 -30.43 -8.26 3.80
N ASN A 763 -29.41 -9.06 3.49
CA ASN A 763 -29.17 -10.36 4.11
C ASN A 763 -27.76 -10.43 4.67
N TYR A 764 -27.64 -11.01 5.86
CA TYR A 764 -26.37 -11.22 6.53
C TYR A 764 -25.89 -12.64 6.27
N ALA A 765 -24.63 -12.82 5.87
CA ALA A 765 -24.13 -14.13 5.49
C ALA A 765 -24.14 -15.09 6.68
N ARG A 766 -24.53 -16.33 6.38
CA ARG A 766 -24.29 -17.50 7.22
C ARG A 766 -23.59 -18.56 6.39
N VAL A 767 -22.64 -19.26 6.98
CA VAL A 767 -21.79 -20.21 6.27
C VAL A 767 -21.74 -21.57 6.97
N GLY A 768 -21.39 -22.61 6.23
CA GLY A 768 -21.07 -23.94 6.76
C GLY A 768 -22.15 -25.01 6.59
N GLY A 769 -23.43 -24.66 6.46
CA GLY A 769 -24.52 -25.64 6.47
C GLY A 769 -24.93 -26.10 7.86
N ASP A 770 -26.16 -26.59 8.00
CA ASP A 770 -26.63 -27.23 9.23
C ASP A 770 -27.00 -28.71 9.05
N CYS A 771 -27.38 -29.36 10.14
CA CYS A 771 -27.71 -30.78 10.15
C CYS A 771 -29.06 -31.17 9.50
N SER A 772 -29.73 -30.26 8.81
CA SER A 772 -30.96 -30.50 8.05
C SER A 772 -30.79 -30.29 6.54
N ASP A 773 -29.66 -29.77 6.09
CA ASP A 773 -29.41 -29.37 4.69
C ASP A 773 -28.86 -30.48 3.79
N SER A 774 -28.66 -31.68 4.33
CA SER A 774 -28.03 -32.79 3.60
C SER A 774 -26.66 -32.38 3.03
N PHE A 775 -26.28 -32.78 1.82
CA PHE A 775 -24.94 -32.52 1.29
C PHE A 775 -24.75 -31.08 0.79
N LEU A 776 -25.71 -30.19 1.03
CA LEU A 776 -25.57 -28.75 0.74
C LEU A 776 -24.74 -28.00 1.80
N CYS A 777 -23.96 -28.72 2.64
CA CYS A 777 -23.04 -28.16 3.64
C CYS A 777 -21.67 -27.81 3.00
N GLY A 778 -20.59 -27.79 3.79
CA GLY A 778 -19.22 -27.50 3.34
C GLY A 778 -18.89 -26.01 3.40
N ARG A 779 -18.52 -25.40 2.29
CA ARG A 779 -18.37 -23.93 2.15
C ARG A 779 -19.66 -23.27 1.67
N ALA A 780 -20.79 -23.86 2.03
CA ALA A 780 -22.11 -23.36 1.69
C ALA A 780 -22.36 -21.98 2.29
N VAL A 781 -23.18 -21.18 1.60
CA VAL A 781 -23.45 -19.79 1.96
C VAL A 781 -24.95 -19.51 1.87
N VAL A 782 -25.50 -18.87 2.90
CA VAL A 782 -26.85 -18.34 2.91
C VAL A 782 -26.82 -16.81 2.97
N LEU A 783 -27.35 -16.20 1.91
CA LEU A 783 -27.58 -14.77 1.70
C LEU A 783 -29.08 -14.46 1.60
N TYR A 784 -29.88 -15.09 2.48
CA TYR A 784 -31.34 -15.16 2.37
C TYR A 784 -32.11 -14.47 3.51
N ASN A 785 -31.53 -14.34 4.70
CA ASN A 785 -32.22 -13.79 5.87
C ASN A 785 -31.51 -12.54 6.42
N ALA A 786 -32.31 -11.65 7.02
CA ALA A 786 -31.83 -10.50 7.76
C ALA A 786 -31.04 -10.91 9.02
N PHE A 787 -30.21 -10.00 9.52
CA PHE A 787 -29.36 -10.21 10.71
C PHE A 787 -30.15 -10.59 11.98
N SER A 788 -31.42 -10.17 12.08
CA SER A 788 -32.32 -10.48 13.20
C SER A 788 -32.88 -11.90 13.20
N HIS A 789 -32.69 -12.68 12.14
CA HIS A 789 -33.28 -14.01 12.04
C HIS A 789 -32.71 -14.96 13.10
N ALA A 790 -33.59 -15.54 13.91
CA ALA A 790 -33.25 -16.49 14.96
C ALA A 790 -33.89 -17.85 14.64
N SER A 791 -33.09 -18.91 14.72
CA SER A 791 -33.56 -20.29 14.54
C SER A 791 -32.68 -21.26 15.34
N TRP A 792 -33.16 -22.48 15.56
CA TRP A 792 -32.43 -23.51 16.30
C TRP A 792 -31.14 -23.93 15.60
N TYR A 793 -31.08 -23.85 14.27
CA TYR A 793 -29.93 -24.24 13.47
C TYR A 793 -28.97 -23.08 13.15
N VAL A 794 -29.13 -21.91 13.77
CA VAL A 794 -28.32 -20.72 13.51
C VAL A 794 -27.60 -20.29 14.78
N GLY A 795 -26.31 -19.99 14.66
CA GLY A 795 -25.45 -19.46 15.72
C GLY A 795 -24.29 -18.63 15.17
N ALA A 796 -23.24 -18.50 15.96
CA ALA A 796 -21.96 -17.89 15.59
C ALA A 796 -20.82 -18.57 16.36
N ALA A 797 -19.58 -18.44 15.89
CA ALA A 797 -18.37 -18.73 16.67
C ALA A 797 -17.61 -17.44 17.02
N LEU A 798 -16.64 -17.52 17.93
CA LEU A 798 -15.78 -16.38 18.28
C LEU A 798 -14.61 -16.23 17.28
N SER A 799 -14.16 -14.99 17.12
CA SER A 799 -12.85 -14.63 16.60
C SER A 799 -12.18 -13.64 17.54
N LEU A 800 -10.85 -13.69 17.61
CA LEU A 800 -10.05 -12.76 18.39
C LEU A 800 -8.90 -12.21 17.52
N LYS A 801 -8.80 -10.89 17.48
CA LYS A 801 -7.69 -10.11 16.93
C LYS A 801 -7.09 -9.27 18.06
N PRO A 802 -6.03 -9.74 18.75
CA PRO A 802 -5.44 -8.96 19.83
C PRO A 802 -4.82 -7.68 19.29
N LEU A 803 -4.70 -6.66 20.14
CA LEU A 803 -3.95 -5.44 19.80
C LEU A 803 -2.45 -5.75 19.61
N ALA A 804 -1.81 -5.03 18.69
CA ALA A 804 -0.36 -5.03 18.58
C ALA A 804 0.29 -4.62 19.92
N ALA A 805 1.37 -5.32 20.28
CA ALA A 805 2.07 -5.17 21.56
C ALA A 805 2.91 -3.88 21.64
#